data_AF-A0A1V0B080-F1
#
_entry.id   AF-A0A1V0B080-F1
#
_cell.length_a   1.000
_cell.length_b   1.000
_cell.length_c   1.000
_cell.angle_alpha   90.00
_cell.angle_beta   90.00
_cell.angle_gamma   90.00
#
_symmetry.space_group_name_H-M   'P 1'
#
loop_
_entity.id
_entity.type
_entity.pdbx_description
1 polymer ?
#
loop_
_entity_poly.entity_id
_entity_poly.type
_entity_poly.pdbx_seq_one_letter_code
_entity_poly.pdbx_strand_id
1 'polypeptide(L)'
;MNLAMFMPFLIGVGIFFLLIVGFFVLFQAFYIKVPQGTALIVNDMSSTPKVHFTGALVYPVIYKKEFMKISLLTLEVDRRGKDGLICMDNLRADITVAFYLRVNETQQDVLKVAKAIGVERASDRAAVNELFNAKFSEALKTVGKKFDFVSLFEERQNFRDRIIEVIGNDLNGYVLEDVAIDYLEQTPKASLDPHNILDAEGIRKITELTAAQNVITNELERNEELAIQKKNVETREAALSLERQQADAEARQKREIETIRAREEAETFKVREEERLKAEQARIQTQQELDIRNENHQREVEVAQQNRQRAVVIEVEKVERARSLEVVAREREVELQRIEKEKALEEERKAIAAVIRERVAVEKTVAQEEERIKEVREVSEAERLKQVVVLNAQAEAEQELVRQVKQAEADETRSRHKAVEINNMAQAELEAAAKQAEAKKKLAEGIQAEQAATGLAAAKVREITAAAMEKEGLAEAKVLAEQMAAEARGEEEKGLAAARVTEAQAQAREKEGLTEAKVLEEKLTAQARGEEQLGVAKARATKDQGLAEAEVLLERFNAEAEGLGKKFGALDALSDTARQHEEFRMQLEKGFEESMAAIAANKDIAKDQAEVLATALGQAKIEIVGGEGDFFNSFAKSLSVGKAIEGVVGKSPVVQDVLQRLLAGKATTQANGTPVANGSHAAAGNSGDI
;
A
#
# COMPACT_ATOMS: atom_id res chain seq x y z
N MET A 1 16.32 -98.99 -67.31
CA MET A 1 16.95 -97.67 -67.47
C MET A 1 18.02 -97.54 -66.39
N ASN A 2 19.30 -97.43 -66.78
CA ASN A 2 20.44 -97.68 -65.89
C ASN A 2 20.71 -96.54 -64.92
N LEU A 3 20.88 -96.89 -63.63
CA LEU A 3 21.24 -95.99 -62.53
C LEU A 3 22.53 -95.18 -62.81
N ALA A 4 23.42 -95.72 -63.66
CA ALA A 4 24.70 -95.11 -64.05
C ALA A 4 24.58 -93.79 -64.85
N MET A 5 23.48 -93.53 -65.58
CA MET A 5 23.30 -92.25 -66.29
C MET A 5 22.75 -91.13 -65.40
N PHE A 6 22.09 -91.46 -64.29
CA PHE A 6 21.52 -90.46 -63.36
C PHE A 6 22.50 -90.00 -62.27
N MET A 7 23.50 -90.82 -61.94
CA MET A 7 24.51 -90.50 -60.91
C MET A 7 25.28 -89.18 -61.13
N PRO A 8 25.85 -88.88 -62.32
CA PRO A 8 26.58 -87.61 -62.51
C PRO A 8 25.64 -86.38 -62.48
N PHE A 9 24.40 -86.54 -62.94
CA PHE A 9 23.38 -85.48 -62.85
C PHE A 9 22.98 -85.22 -61.39
N LEU A 10 22.76 -86.26 -60.59
CA LEU A 10 22.46 -86.14 -59.15
C LEU A 10 23.63 -85.54 -58.36
N ILE A 11 24.88 -85.88 -58.69
CA ILE A 11 26.08 -85.26 -58.09
C ILE A 11 26.18 -83.79 -58.48
N GLY A 12 25.93 -83.43 -59.74
CA GLY A 12 25.92 -82.05 -60.21
C GLY A 12 24.84 -81.20 -59.52
N VAL A 13 23.63 -81.74 -59.38
CA VAL A 13 22.53 -81.11 -58.62
C VAL A 13 22.88 -81.00 -57.14
N GLY A 14 23.52 -82.02 -56.56
CA GLY A 14 23.99 -82.01 -55.17
C GLY A 14 25.05 -80.94 -54.91
N ILE A 15 26.04 -80.78 -55.79
CA ILE A 15 27.08 -79.74 -55.69
C ILE A 15 26.47 -78.35 -55.86
N PHE A 16 25.57 -78.19 -56.84
CA PHE A 16 24.87 -76.93 -57.05
C PHE A 16 24.04 -76.53 -55.83
N PHE A 17 23.33 -77.49 -55.23
CA PHE A 17 22.59 -77.28 -53.99
C PHE A 17 23.54 -76.92 -52.82
N LEU A 18 24.69 -77.57 -52.71
CA LEU A 18 25.70 -77.29 -51.68
C LEU A 18 26.31 -75.89 -51.84
N LEU A 19 26.55 -75.43 -53.07
CA LEU A 19 26.99 -74.07 -53.36
C LEU A 19 25.94 -73.02 -52.99
N ILE A 20 24.66 -73.29 -53.28
CA ILE A 20 23.56 -72.40 -52.88
C ILE A 20 23.44 -72.34 -51.36
N VAL A 21 23.45 -73.47 -50.67
CA VAL A 21 23.40 -73.53 -49.20
C VAL A 21 24.62 -72.84 -48.60
N GLY A 22 25.82 -73.09 -49.13
CA GLY A 22 27.05 -72.42 -48.73
C GLY A 22 26.97 -70.90 -48.91
N PHE A 23 26.40 -70.42 -50.01
CA PHE A 23 26.17 -69.00 -50.24
C PHE A 23 25.21 -68.40 -49.20
N PHE A 24 24.09 -69.06 -48.89
CA PHE A 24 23.15 -68.58 -47.86
C PHE A 24 23.76 -68.56 -46.45
N VAL A 25 24.53 -69.58 -46.09
CA VAL A 25 25.25 -69.63 -44.80
C VAL A 25 26.27 -68.49 -44.71
N LEU A 26 26.99 -68.21 -45.79
CA LEU A 26 27.99 -67.15 -45.86
C LEU A 26 27.35 -65.76 -45.85
N PHE A 27 26.22 -65.59 -46.54
CA PHE A 27 25.41 -64.38 -46.48
C PHE A 27 24.88 -64.14 -45.06
N GLN A 28 24.34 -65.16 -44.40
CA GLN A 28 23.88 -65.08 -43.01
C GLN A 28 25.01 -64.74 -42.04
N ALA A 29 26.20 -65.30 -42.24
CA ALA A 29 27.37 -65.03 -41.41
C ALA A 29 27.90 -63.60 -41.56
N PHE A 30 27.80 -63.02 -42.76
CA PHE A 30 28.31 -61.68 -43.07
C PHE A 30 27.27 -60.57 -42.85
N TYR A 31 25.99 -60.91 -42.78
CA TYR A 31 24.93 -59.93 -42.53
C TYR A 31 24.86 -59.59 -41.04
N ILE A 32 25.34 -58.41 -40.68
CA ILE A 32 25.33 -57.92 -39.31
C ILE A 32 24.05 -57.11 -39.09
N LYS A 33 23.22 -57.58 -38.17
CA LYS A 33 22.02 -56.86 -37.70
C LYS A 33 22.42 -55.82 -36.66
N VAL A 34 21.80 -54.64 -36.73
CA VAL A 34 22.08 -53.52 -35.83
C VAL A 34 20.98 -53.46 -34.77
N PRO A 35 21.34 -53.43 -33.46
CA PRO A 35 20.34 -53.23 -32.42
C PRO A 35 19.79 -51.80 -32.46
N GLN A 36 18.52 -51.64 -32.07
CA GLN A 36 17.86 -50.34 -32.02
C GLN A 36 18.65 -49.35 -31.12
N GLY A 37 18.69 -48.08 -31.51
CA GLY A 37 19.48 -47.05 -30.81
C GLY A 37 20.99 -47.12 -31.04
N THR A 38 21.45 -47.91 -32.03
CA THR A 38 22.85 -47.92 -32.49
C THR A 38 22.95 -47.72 -33.99
N ALA A 39 24.05 -47.11 -34.43
CA ALA A 39 24.42 -46.97 -35.83
C ALA A 39 25.66 -47.83 -36.10
N LEU A 40 25.62 -48.60 -37.19
CA LEU A 40 26.76 -49.37 -37.68
C LEU A 40 27.51 -48.54 -38.71
N ILE A 41 28.75 -48.20 -38.38
CA ILE A 41 29.68 -47.55 -39.30
C ILE A 41 30.53 -48.65 -39.93
N VAL A 42 30.45 -48.76 -41.24
CA VAL A 42 31.23 -49.70 -42.04
C VAL A 42 32.25 -48.91 -42.84
N ASN A 43 33.53 -49.13 -42.53
CA ASN A 43 34.61 -48.62 -43.35
C ASN A 43 34.89 -49.65 -44.46
N ASP A 44 34.38 -49.36 -45.65
CA ASP A 44 34.63 -50.13 -46.87
C ASP A 44 35.81 -49.54 -47.65
N MET A 45 36.09 -50.07 -48.85
CA MET A 45 37.15 -49.54 -49.73
C MET A 45 36.76 -48.21 -50.40
N SER A 46 35.67 -47.56 -49.98
CA SER A 46 35.21 -46.28 -50.52
C SER A 46 35.92 -45.10 -49.85
N SER A 47 35.81 -43.91 -50.45
CA SER A 47 36.38 -42.67 -49.92
C SER A 47 35.70 -42.17 -48.65
N THR A 48 34.48 -42.62 -48.37
CA THR A 48 33.71 -42.23 -47.17
C THR A 48 33.07 -43.46 -46.53
N PRO A 49 33.27 -43.68 -45.21
CA PRO A 49 32.59 -44.73 -44.48
C PRO A 49 31.06 -44.62 -44.60
N LYS A 50 30.37 -45.75 -44.62
CA LYS A 50 28.90 -45.81 -44.73
C LYS A 50 28.26 -46.10 -43.39
N VAL A 51 27.11 -45.48 -43.15
CA VAL A 51 26.33 -45.65 -41.91
C VAL A 51 25.07 -46.43 -42.22
N HIS A 52 24.79 -47.44 -41.41
CA HIS A 52 23.61 -48.29 -41.52
C HIS A 52 22.90 -48.39 -40.16
N PHE A 53 21.58 -48.23 -40.14
CA PHE A 53 20.77 -48.26 -38.91
C PHE A 53 20.03 -49.59 -38.69
N THR A 54 19.85 -50.41 -39.73
CA THR A 54 19.09 -51.67 -39.67
C THR A 54 19.98 -52.91 -39.78
N GLY A 55 20.88 -52.91 -40.76
CA GLY A 55 21.79 -54.01 -41.03
C GLY A 55 22.61 -53.76 -42.28
N ALA A 56 23.80 -54.36 -42.33
CA ALA A 56 24.66 -54.29 -43.51
C ALA A 56 25.43 -55.58 -43.69
N LEU A 57 25.77 -55.88 -44.94
CA LEU A 57 26.69 -56.95 -45.26
C LEU A 57 28.12 -56.45 -45.00
N VAL A 58 28.81 -57.08 -44.03
CA VAL A 58 30.17 -56.71 -43.65
C VAL A 58 31.11 -57.87 -43.91
N TYR A 59 32.03 -57.71 -44.86
CA TYR A 59 33.07 -58.70 -45.13
C TYR A 59 34.19 -58.59 -44.09
N PRO A 60 34.32 -59.54 -43.14
CA PRO A 60 35.16 -59.37 -41.94
C PRO A 60 36.66 -59.21 -42.22
N VAL A 61 37.13 -59.62 -43.41
CA VAL A 61 38.55 -59.53 -43.79
C VAL A 61 38.89 -58.15 -44.38
N ILE A 62 37.93 -57.49 -45.02
CA ILE A 62 38.16 -56.27 -45.82
C ILE A 62 37.62 -55.03 -45.09
N TYR A 63 36.48 -55.17 -44.41
CA TYR A 63 35.75 -54.04 -43.82
C TYR A 63 35.95 -53.97 -42.31
N LYS A 64 36.16 -52.75 -41.80
CA LYS A 64 36.10 -52.48 -40.35
C LYS A 64 34.66 -52.11 -39.98
N LYS A 65 34.12 -52.77 -38.96
CA LYS A 65 32.82 -52.44 -38.37
C LYS A 65 33.00 -51.73 -37.04
N GLU A 66 32.24 -50.67 -36.82
CA GLU A 66 32.20 -49.93 -35.56
C GLU A 66 30.73 -49.65 -35.19
N PHE A 67 30.37 -49.90 -33.94
CA PHE A 67 29.02 -49.61 -33.44
C PHE A 67 29.05 -48.34 -32.61
N MET A 68 28.19 -47.39 -32.95
CA MET A 68 28.03 -46.15 -32.20
C MET A 68 26.63 -46.10 -31.60
N LYS A 69 26.50 -45.77 -30.31
CA LYS A 69 25.19 -45.54 -29.71
C LYS A 69 24.69 -44.17 -30.16
N ILE A 70 23.45 -44.13 -30.65
CA ILE A 70 22.74 -42.90 -31.03
C ILE A 70 21.56 -42.64 -30.08
N SER A 71 21.46 -43.42 -29.00
CA SER A 71 20.47 -43.25 -27.93
C SER A 71 20.69 -41.96 -27.14
N LEU A 72 19.66 -41.60 -26.37
CA LEU A 72 19.65 -40.42 -25.52
C LEU A 72 20.71 -40.51 -24.39
N LEU A 73 21.42 -39.41 -24.20
CA LEU A 73 22.49 -39.17 -23.24
C LEU A 73 22.08 -37.99 -22.35
N THR A 74 22.25 -38.14 -21.04
CA THR A 74 21.95 -37.09 -20.07
C THR A 74 23.23 -36.37 -19.64
N LEU A 75 23.28 -35.06 -19.81
CA LEU A 75 24.36 -34.21 -19.32
C LEU A 75 23.82 -33.25 -18.27
N GLU A 76 24.44 -33.26 -17.09
CA GLU A 76 24.04 -32.39 -15.98
C GLU A 76 25.05 -31.25 -15.88
N VAL A 77 24.53 -30.02 -15.85
CA VAL A 77 25.32 -28.82 -15.59
C VAL A 77 24.85 -28.25 -14.27
N ASP A 78 25.74 -28.26 -13.28
CA ASP A 78 25.48 -27.75 -11.94
C ASP A 78 26.19 -26.41 -11.72
N ARG A 79 25.44 -25.43 -11.22
CA ARG A 79 25.90 -24.06 -10.99
C ARG A 79 25.33 -23.56 -9.66
N ARG A 80 26.13 -23.65 -8.60
CA ARG A 80 25.71 -23.26 -7.23
C ARG A 80 26.73 -22.36 -6.54
N GLY A 81 26.29 -21.65 -5.50
CA GLY A 81 27.14 -20.78 -4.70
C GLY A 81 27.76 -19.66 -5.54
N LYS A 82 29.09 -19.55 -5.52
CA LYS A 82 29.83 -18.54 -6.30
C LYS A 82 29.67 -18.68 -7.81
N ASP A 83 29.35 -19.90 -8.25
CA ASP A 83 29.12 -20.24 -9.64
C ASP A 83 27.64 -20.14 -10.04
N GLY A 84 26.75 -19.73 -9.13
CA GLY A 84 25.33 -19.56 -9.42
C GLY A 84 25.07 -18.61 -10.60
N LEU A 85 23.93 -18.81 -11.25
CA LEU A 85 23.46 -18.04 -12.38
C LEU A 85 23.10 -16.61 -11.96
N ILE A 86 23.63 -15.61 -12.65
CA ILE A 86 23.32 -14.20 -12.36
C ILE A 86 22.13 -13.78 -13.22
N CYS A 87 21.07 -13.34 -12.57
CA CYS A 87 19.83 -12.90 -13.20
C CYS A 87 19.92 -11.42 -13.63
N MET A 88 18.90 -10.93 -14.35
CA MET A 88 18.80 -9.54 -14.80
C MET A 88 18.87 -8.56 -13.62
N ASP A 89 18.09 -8.81 -12.58
CA ASP A 89 18.03 -8.09 -11.29
C ASP A 89 19.26 -8.22 -10.37
N ASN A 90 20.36 -8.83 -10.87
CA ASN A 90 21.59 -9.09 -10.14
C ASN A 90 21.43 -10.03 -8.92
N LEU A 91 20.29 -10.72 -8.81
CA LEU A 91 20.15 -11.85 -7.89
C LEU A 91 20.85 -13.09 -8.46
N ARG A 92 21.49 -13.86 -7.59
CA ARG A 92 22.13 -15.11 -7.96
C ARG A 92 21.22 -16.29 -7.62
N ALA A 93 21.08 -17.19 -8.58
CA ALA A 93 20.30 -18.41 -8.47
C ALA A 93 21.21 -19.64 -8.55
N ASP A 94 21.03 -20.57 -7.64
CA ASP A 94 21.62 -21.90 -7.71
C ASP A 94 20.73 -22.76 -8.61
N ILE A 95 21.32 -23.33 -9.67
CA ILE A 95 20.57 -24.09 -10.67
C ILE A 95 21.32 -25.36 -11.07
N THR A 96 20.57 -26.46 -11.21
CA THR A 96 21.04 -27.70 -11.83
C THR A 96 20.15 -28.00 -13.02
N VAL A 97 20.75 -28.17 -14.21
CA VAL A 97 20.02 -28.40 -15.46
C VAL A 97 20.51 -29.68 -16.12
N ALA A 98 19.59 -30.58 -16.45
CA ALA A 98 19.82 -31.78 -17.23
C ALA A 98 19.48 -31.53 -18.71
N PHE A 99 20.47 -31.70 -19.57
CA PHE A 99 20.36 -31.65 -21.02
C PHE A 99 20.25 -33.07 -21.57
N TYR A 100 19.21 -33.32 -22.38
CA TYR A 100 18.99 -34.59 -23.04
C TYR A 100 19.47 -34.49 -24.49
N LEU A 101 20.56 -35.17 -24.82
CA LEU A 101 21.17 -35.14 -26.14
C LEU A 101 21.11 -36.50 -26.81
N ARG A 102 20.98 -36.51 -28.13
CA ARG A 102 21.22 -37.71 -28.93
C ARG A 102 21.89 -37.37 -30.24
N VAL A 103 22.44 -38.36 -30.91
CA VAL A 103 22.96 -38.19 -32.27
C VAL A 103 21.79 -38.28 -33.25
N ASN A 104 21.74 -37.36 -34.22
CA ASN A 104 20.69 -37.41 -35.23
C ASN A 104 20.83 -38.67 -36.11
N GLU A 105 19.71 -39.25 -36.55
CA GLU A 105 19.69 -40.50 -37.34
C GLU A 105 19.97 -40.25 -38.83
N THR A 106 20.94 -39.39 -39.13
CA THR A 106 21.38 -39.12 -40.50
C THR A 106 22.80 -39.63 -40.70
N GLN A 107 23.10 -40.12 -41.91
CA GLN A 107 24.45 -40.60 -42.22
C GLN A 107 25.50 -39.50 -42.05
N GLN A 108 25.15 -38.25 -42.37
CA GLN A 108 26.07 -37.12 -42.29
C GLN A 108 26.41 -36.77 -40.83
N ASP A 109 25.41 -36.71 -39.94
CA ASP A 109 25.61 -36.33 -38.54
C ASP A 109 26.38 -37.40 -37.76
N VAL A 110 26.04 -38.68 -37.98
CA VAL A 110 26.76 -39.82 -37.39
C VAL A 110 28.24 -39.78 -37.80
N LEU A 111 28.56 -39.51 -39.07
CA LEU A 111 29.95 -39.39 -39.52
C LEU A 111 30.64 -38.15 -38.96
N LYS A 112 29.92 -37.03 -38.80
CA LYS A 112 30.45 -35.78 -38.21
C LYS A 112 30.88 -36.03 -36.75
N VAL A 113 30.02 -36.68 -35.96
CA VAL A 113 30.32 -37.07 -34.56
C VAL A 113 31.48 -38.05 -34.48
N ALA A 114 31.45 -39.10 -35.31
CA ALA A 114 32.50 -40.12 -35.33
C ALA A 114 33.87 -39.55 -35.69
N LYS A 115 33.94 -38.54 -36.57
CA LYS A 115 35.20 -37.84 -36.91
C LYS A 115 35.65 -36.85 -35.83
N ALA A 116 34.72 -36.20 -35.13
CA ALA A 116 35.05 -35.17 -34.15
C ALA A 116 35.53 -35.72 -32.80
N ILE A 117 34.83 -36.72 -32.26
CA ILE A 117 35.14 -37.31 -30.93
C ILE A 117 35.69 -38.74 -31.03
N GLY A 118 35.40 -39.46 -32.11
CA GLY A 118 35.66 -40.90 -32.24
C GLY A 118 34.48 -41.76 -31.80
N VAL A 119 34.32 -42.93 -32.42
CA VAL A 119 33.13 -43.81 -32.20
C VAL A 119 33.02 -44.31 -30.76
N GLU A 120 34.14 -44.67 -30.13
CA GLU A 120 34.17 -45.15 -28.75
C GLU A 120 33.81 -44.05 -27.74
N ARG A 121 34.37 -42.85 -27.93
CA ARG A 121 34.16 -41.70 -27.01
C ARG A 121 32.83 -40.99 -27.25
N ALA A 122 32.22 -41.12 -28.42
CA ALA A 122 30.92 -40.51 -28.73
C ALA A 122 29.79 -41.05 -27.84
N SER A 123 29.98 -42.24 -27.26
CA SER A 123 29.02 -42.88 -26.36
C SER A 123 29.38 -42.70 -24.87
N ASP A 124 30.49 -42.04 -24.56
CA ASP A 124 30.95 -41.84 -23.18
C ASP A 124 30.47 -40.49 -22.63
N ARG A 125 29.71 -40.54 -21.52
CA ARG A 125 29.16 -39.36 -20.85
C ARG A 125 30.26 -38.37 -20.46
N ALA A 126 31.42 -38.84 -20.01
CA ALA A 126 32.50 -37.97 -19.56
C ALA A 126 33.11 -37.16 -20.71
N ALA A 127 33.39 -37.82 -21.84
CA ALA A 127 33.94 -37.18 -23.02
C ALA A 127 32.97 -36.16 -23.65
N VAL A 128 31.67 -36.49 -23.71
CA VAL A 128 30.64 -35.58 -24.25
C VAL A 128 30.41 -34.40 -23.30
N ASN A 129 30.47 -34.61 -21.99
CA ASN A 129 30.41 -33.54 -21.00
C ASN A 129 31.58 -32.55 -21.19
N GLU A 130 32.82 -33.04 -21.31
CA GLU A 130 34.00 -32.19 -21.54
C GLU A 130 33.86 -31.33 -22.80
N LEU A 131 33.27 -31.87 -23.87
CA LEU A 131 33.08 -31.12 -25.12
C LEU A 131 32.04 -29.98 -24.98
N PHE A 132 30.92 -30.22 -24.31
CA PHE A 132 29.77 -29.30 -24.35
C PHE A 132 29.52 -28.51 -23.07
N ASN A 133 30.13 -28.86 -21.94
CA ASN A 133 29.88 -28.19 -20.65
C ASN A 133 30.10 -26.67 -20.74
N ALA A 134 31.19 -26.23 -21.38
CA ALA A 134 31.45 -24.81 -21.59
C ALA A 134 30.36 -24.12 -22.43
N LYS A 135 29.88 -24.76 -23.50
CA LYS A 135 28.83 -24.22 -24.39
C LYS A 135 27.48 -24.12 -23.65
N PHE A 136 27.11 -25.12 -22.86
CA PHE A 136 25.88 -25.09 -22.07
C PHE A 136 25.96 -24.11 -20.91
N SER A 137 27.12 -24.03 -20.23
CA SER A 137 27.34 -23.02 -19.19
C SER A 137 27.20 -21.60 -19.73
N GLU A 138 27.74 -21.34 -20.92
CA GLU A 138 27.63 -20.04 -21.58
C GLU A 138 26.19 -19.72 -21.99
N ALA A 139 25.46 -20.70 -22.53
CA ALA A 139 24.05 -20.55 -22.87
C ALA A 139 23.20 -20.24 -21.63
N LEU A 140 23.41 -20.97 -20.52
CA LEU A 140 22.72 -20.72 -19.26
C LEU A 140 22.98 -19.31 -18.75
N LYS A 141 24.24 -18.84 -18.74
CA LYS A 141 24.59 -17.45 -18.35
C LYS A 141 23.92 -16.41 -19.23
N THR A 142 23.93 -16.64 -20.54
CA THR A 142 23.35 -15.72 -21.54
C THR A 142 21.84 -15.59 -21.37
N VAL A 143 21.14 -16.71 -21.10
CA VAL A 143 19.70 -16.69 -20.90
C VAL A 143 19.35 -16.15 -19.53
N GLY A 144 20.03 -16.59 -18.46
CA GLY A 144 19.75 -16.13 -17.09
C GLY A 144 19.84 -14.62 -16.95
N LYS A 145 20.79 -13.97 -17.62
CA LYS A 145 20.92 -12.50 -17.57
C LYS A 145 19.77 -11.74 -18.24
N LYS A 146 18.88 -12.43 -18.98
CA LYS A 146 17.68 -11.85 -19.61
C LYS A 146 16.41 -11.97 -18.76
N PHE A 147 16.44 -12.75 -17.68
CA PHE A 147 15.28 -13.00 -16.82
C PHE A 147 15.54 -12.48 -15.41
N ASP A 148 14.49 -11.99 -14.76
CA ASP A 148 14.50 -11.71 -13.32
C ASP A 148 14.39 -13.01 -12.53
N PHE A 149 14.87 -13.02 -11.28
CA PHE A 149 14.91 -14.23 -10.46
C PHE A 149 13.54 -14.86 -10.26
N VAL A 150 12.52 -14.03 -9.98
CA VAL A 150 11.14 -14.50 -9.74
C VAL A 150 10.56 -15.17 -11.00
N SER A 151 10.82 -14.61 -12.18
CA SER A 151 10.36 -15.15 -13.46
C SER A 151 10.95 -16.54 -13.76
N LEU A 152 12.11 -16.89 -13.22
CA LEU A 152 12.67 -18.24 -13.37
C LEU A 152 11.81 -19.31 -12.66
N PHE A 153 11.08 -18.95 -11.61
CA PHE A 153 10.14 -19.85 -10.91
C PHE A 153 8.77 -19.86 -11.58
N GLU A 154 8.26 -18.69 -11.96
CA GLU A 154 6.92 -18.55 -12.53
C GLU A 154 6.85 -19.03 -13.99
N GLU A 155 7.83 -18.67 -14.82
CA GLU A 155 7.86 -18.93 -16.26
C GLU A 155 8.94 -19.93 -16.67
N ARG A 156 9.03 -21.06 -15.95
CA ARG A 156 10.06 -22.08 -16.18
C ARG A 156 10.11 -22.63 -17.62
N GLN A 157 8.96 -22.70 -18.29
CA GLN A 157 8.89 -23.13 -19.69
C GLN A 157 9.56 -22.14 -20.64
N ASN A 158 9.32 -20.84 -20.47
CA ASN A 158 9.92 -19.79 -21.28
C ASN A 158 11.45 -19.78 -21.14
N PHE A 159 11.94 -19.92 -19.90
CA PHE A 159 13.37 -20.05 -19.64
C PHE A 159 13.98 -21.27 -20.36
N ARG A 160 13.33 -22.43 -20.28
CA ARG A 160 13.75 -23.65 -20.99
C ARG A 160 13.82 -23.45 -22.51
N ASP A 161 12.78 -22.88 -23.10
CA ASP A 161 12.69 -22.72 -24.55
C ASP A 161 13.77 -21.74 -25.05
N ARG A 162 14.06 -20.69 -24.26
CA ARG A 162 15.13 -19.74 -24.56
C ARG A 162 16.53 -20.36 -24.45
N ILE A 163 16.73 -21.33 -23.55
CA ILE A 163 17.96 -22.13 -23.50
C ILE A 163 18.14 -22.93 -24.78
N ILE A 164 17.10 -23.62 -25.23
CA ILE A 164 17.13 -24.42 -26.48
C ILE A 164 17.46 -23.51 -27.67
N GLU A 165 16.84 -22.33 -27.75
CA GLU A 165 17.08 -21.36 -28.82
C GLU A 165 18.53 -20.84 -28.86
N VAL A 166 19.12 -20.53 -27.70
CA VAL A 166 20.51 -20.02 -27.62
C VAL A 166 21.54 -21.10 -27.95
N ILE A 167 21.31 -22.35 -27.53
CA ILE A 167 22.19 -23.48 -27.87
C ILE A 167 22.13 -23.77 -29.38
N GLY A 168 20.93 -23.68 -29.95
CA GLY A 168 20.63 -23.95 -31.34
C GLY A 168 20.73 -25.43 -31.72
N ASN A 169 20.61 -25.70 -33.02
CA ASN A 169 20.53 -27.07 -33.55
C ASN A 169 21.88 -27.69 -33.97
N ASP A 170 22.98 -26.92 -34.03
CA ASP A 170 24.28 -27.44 -34.48
C ASP A 170 25.20 -27.74 -33.29
N LEU A 171 25.13 -28.99 -32.82
CA LEU A 171 26.05 -29.56 -31.83
C LEU A 171 26.95 -30.61 -32.48
N ASN A 172 27.59 -30.30 -33.61
CA ASN A 172 28.53 -31.21 -34.28
C ASN A 172 27.94 -32.60 -34.64
N GLY A 173 26.63 -32.65 -34.92
CA GLY A 173 25.87 -33.86 -35.24
C GLY A 173 25.09 -34.46 -34.06
N TYR A 174 25.27 -33.91 -32.84
CA TYR A 174 24.32 -34.08 -31.75
C TYR A 174 23.12 -33.14 -31.94
N VAL A 175 21.98 -33.54 -31.41
CA VAL A 175 20.74 -32.77 -31.32
C VAL A 175 20.31 -32.76 -29.86
N LEU A 176 19.89 -31.59 -29.39
CA LEU A 176 19.28 -31.41 -28.10
C LEU A 176 17.80 -31.80 -28.20
N GLU A 177 17.39 -32.83 -27.47
CA GLU A 177 16.02 -33.33 -27.49
C GLU A 177 15.12 -32.61 -26.48
N ASP A 178 15.63 -32.39 -25.27
CA ASP A 178 14.93 -31.62 -24.24
C ASP A 178 15.93 -31.07 -23.20
N VAL A 179 15.45 -30.12 -22.38
CA VAL A 179 16.17 -29.53 -21.25
C VAL A 179 15.26 -29.55 -20.02
N ALA A 180 15.73 -30.14 -18.93
CA ALA A 180 15.02 -30.16 -17.66
C ALA A 180 15.83 -29.41 -16.58
N ILE A 181 15.15 -28.62 -15.77
CA ILE A 181 15.79 -27.87 -14.65
C ILE A 181 15.56 -28.65 -13.36
N ASP A 182 16.50 -29.46 -12.92
CA ASP A 182 16.29 -30.35 -11.76
C ASP A 182 16.18 -29.58 -10.43
N TYR A 183 16.94 -28.49 -10.30
CA TYR A 183 17.00 -27.69 -9.08
C TYR A 183 17.11 -26.21 -9.44
N LEU A 184 16.37 -25.36 -8.74
CA LEU A 184 16.42 -23.91 -8.84
C LEU A 184 16.10 -23.30 -7.48
N GLU A 185 17.05 -22.61 -6.86
CA GLU A 185 16.87 -21.88 -5.61
C GLU A 185 17.66 -20.57 -5.62
N GLN A 186 17.36 -19.67 -4.69
CA GLN A 186 18.20 -18.50 -4.47
C GLN A 186 19.53 -18.93 -3.87
N THR A 187 20.65 -18.40 -4.38
CA THR A 187 21.93 -18.60 -3.71
C THR A 187 21.89 -17.97 -2.31
N PRO A 188 22.23 -18.71 -1.25
CA PRO A 188 22.22 -18.16 0.10
C PRO A 188 23.12 -16.92 0.24
N LYS A 189 22.69 -15.93 1.03
CA LYS A 189 23.44 -14.67 1.26
C LYS A 189 24.87 -14.91 1.77
N ALA A 190 25.12 -16.02 2.48
CA ALA A 190 26.44 -16.40 2.97
C ALA A 190 27.44 -16.78 1.86
N SER A 191 26.94 -17.17 0.68
CA SER A 191 27.76 -17.58 -0.47
C SER A 191 28.03 -16.43 -1.46
N LEU A 192 27.41 -15.26 -1.26
CA LEU A 192 27.61 -14.05 -2.06
C LEU A 192 28.83 -13.26 -1.55
N ASP A 193 29.58 -12.63 -2.46
CA ASP A 193 30.75 -11.83 -2.09
C ASP A 193 30.38 -10.33 -1.98
N PRO A 194 30.46 -9.72 -0.77
CA PRO A 194 30.19 -8.29 -0.60
C PRO A 194 31.13 -7.35 -1.38
N HIS A 195 32.30 -7.84 -1.81
CA HIS A 195 33.28 -7.04 -2.55
C HIS A 195 33.06 -7.09 -4.07
N ASN A 196 32.18 -7.96 -4.57
CA ASN A 196 31.80 -8.00 -5.98
C ASN A 196 30.62 -7.05 -6.22
N ILE A 197 30.70 -6.22 -7.27
CA ILE A 197 29.67 -5.19 -7.54
C ILE A 197 28.27 -5.79 -7.78
N LEU A 198 28.17 -6.91 -8.50
CA LEU A 198 26.89 -7.54 -8.81
C LEU A 198 26.29 -8.19 -7.57
N ASP A 199 27.10 -8.93 -6.83
CA ASP A 199 26.66 -9.57 -5.58
C ASP A 199 26.31 -8.52 -4.51
N ALA A 200 27.02 -7.39 -4.43
CA ALA A 200 26.70 -6.29 -3.52
C ALA A 200 25.34 -5.65 -3.84
N GLU A 201 25.04 -5.42 -5.12
CA GLU A 201 23.72 -4.97 -5.55
C GLU A 201 22.63 -6.00 -5.25
N GLY A 202 22.90 -7.28 -5.50
CA GLY A 202 22.01 -8.39 -5.15
C GLY A 202 21.74 -8.45 -3.65
N ILE A 203 22.78 -8.37 -2.80
CA ILE A 203 22.66 -8.33 -1.33
C ILE A 203 21.81 -7.15 -0.88
N ARG A 204 22.03 -5.95 -1.45
CA ARG A 204 21.22 -4.76 -1.17
C ARG A 204 19.76 -5.04 -1.52
N LYS A 205 19.50 -5.61 -2.70
CA LYS A 205 18.14 -5.88 -3.18
C LYS A 205 17.41 -6.92 -2.33
N ILE A 206 18.07 -8.02 -1.98
CA ILE A 206 17.54 -9.04 -1.05
C ILE A 206 17.19 -8.37 0.28
N THR A 207 18.12 -7.58 0.82
CA THR A 207 17.93 -6.93 2.13
C THR A 207 16.77 -5.94 2.10
N GLU A 208 16.61 -5.16 1.03
CA GLU A 208 15.49 -4.23 0.81
C GLU A 208 14.15 -4.98 0.76
N LEU A 209 14.04 -6.01 -0.09
CA LEU A 209 12.81 -6.79 -0.26
C LEU A 209 12.43 -7.54 1.02
N THR A 210 13.40 -8.19 1.68
CA THR A 210 13.16 -8.87 2.95
C THR A 210 12.77 -7.90 4.06
N ALA A 211 13.39 -6.72 4.13
CA ALA A 211 13.02 -5.70 5.12
C ALA A 211 11.61 -5.17 4.90
N ALA A 212 11.25 -4.85 3.65
CA ALA A 212 9.90 -4.42 3.30
C ALA A 212 8.86 -5.50 3.66
N GLN A 213 9.12 -6.75 3.30
CA GLN A 213 8.24 -7.86 3.64
C GLN A 213 8.13 -8.07 5.15
N ASN A 214 9.23 -7.94 5.91
CA ASN A 214 9.21 -8.07 7.37
C ASN A 214 8.41 -6.95 8.04
N VAL A 215 8.48 -5.71 7.53
CA VAL A 215 7.65 -4.60 8.02
C VAL A 215 6.17 -4.91 7.79
N ILE A 216 5.80 -5.32 6.57
CA ILE A 216 4.42 -5.69 6.24
C ILE A 216 3.94 -6.85 7.12
N THR A 217 4.76 -7.90 7.27
CA THR A 217 4.43 -9.03 8.15
C THR A 217 4.23 -8.56 9.59
N ASN A 218 5.10 -7.70 10.12
CA ASN A 218 4.96 -7.17 11.47
C ASN A 218 3.70 -6.29 11.63
N GLU A 219 3.40 -5.43 10.66
CA GLU A 219 2.17 -4.63 10.65
C GLU A 219 0.92 -5.51 10.66
N LEU A 220 0.90 -6.56 9.83
CA LEU A 220 -0.20 -7.51 9.80
C LEU A 220 -0.35 -8.25 11.13
N GLU A 221 0.74 -8.73 11.73
CA GLU A 221 0.74 -9.36 13.05
C GLU A 221 0.24 -8.42 14.16
N ARG A 222 0.72 -7.16 14.19
CA ARG A 222 0.26 -6.16 15.17
C ARG A 222 -1.22 -5.80 14.99
N ASN A 223 -1.67 -5.69 13.74
CA ASN A 223 -3.07 -5.42 13.42
C ASN A 223 -3.97 -6.60 13.82
N GLU A 224 -3.52 -7.83 13.59
CA GLU A 224 -4.19 -9.04 14.05
C GLU A 224 -4.32 -9.05 15.58
N GLU A 225 -3.22 -8.81 16.31
CA GLU A 225 -3.24 -8.72 17.78
C GLU A 225 -4.21 -7.64 18.29
N LEU A 226 -4.18 -6.45 17.68
CA LEU A 226 -5.08 -5.35 18.05
C LEU A 226 -6.55 -5.68 17.76
N ALA A 227 -6.84 -6.33 16.64
CA ALA A 227 -8.19 -6.78 16.30
C ALA A 227 -8.70 -7.84 17.29
N ILE A 228 -7.86 -8.81 17.65
CA ILE A 228 -8.16 -9.82 18.69
C ILE A 228 -8.40 -9.14 20.03
N GLN A 229 -7.53 -8.20 20.43
CA GLN A 229 -7.66 -7.51 21.71
C GLN A 229 -8.93 -6.64 21.77
N LYS A 230 -9.25 -5.91 20.70
CA LYS A 230 -10.53 -5.18 20.57
C LYS A 230 -11.72 -6.12 20.73
N LYS A 231 -11.71 -7.26 20.02
CA LYS A 231 -12.79 -8.25 20.13
C LYS A 231 -12.91 -8.82 21.55
N ASN A 232 -11.79 -9.06 22.22
CA ASN A 232 -11.77 -9.52 23.60
C ASN A 232 -12.34 -8.48 24.57
N VAL A 233 -11.99 -7.20 24.40
CA VAL A 233 -12.54 -6.10 25.20
C VAL A 233 -14.05 -5.96 24.97
N GLU A 234 -14.50 -5.93 23.71
CA GLU A 234 -15.94 -5.90 23.38
C GLU A 234 -16.68 -7.09 24.00
N THR A 235 -16.11 -8.30 23.89
CA THR A 235 -16.71 -9.52 24.45
C THR A 235 -16.76 -9.46 25.97
N ARG A 236 -15.72 -8.91 26.62
CA ARG A 236 -15.66 -8.71 28.07
C ARG A 236 -16.69 -7.70 28.55
N GLU A 237 -16.82 -6.56 27.87
CA GLU A 237 -17.84 -5.54 28.18
C GLU A 237 -19.25 -6.09 28.02
N ALA A 238 -19.51 -6.81 26.92
CA ALA A 238 -20.78 -7.48 26.69
C ALA A 238 -21.07 -8.51 27.80
N ALA A 239 -20.10 -9.35 28.17
CA ALA A 239 -20.24 -10.33 29.24
C ALA A 239 -20.55 -9.66 30.60
N LEU A 240 -19.82 -8.61 30.97
CA LEU A 240 -20.08 -7.86 32.21
C LEU A 240 -21.45 -7.18 32.21
N SER A 241 -21.91 -6.70 31.05
CA SER A 241 -23.25 -6.11 30.91
C SER A 241 -24.35 -7.14 31.13
N LEU A 242 -24.18 -8.36 30.60
CA LEU A 242 -25.09 -9.48 30.80
C LEU A 242 -25.06 -9.98 32.25
N GLU A 243 -23.89 -10.05 32.87
CA GLU A 243 -23.73 -10.42 34.28
C GLU A 243 -24.43 -9.42 35.20
N ARG A 244 -24.30 -8.11 34.91
CA ARG A 244 -25.06 -7.07 35.62
C ARG A 244 -26.57 -7.24 35.43
N GLN A 245 -27.03 -7.49 34.21
CA GLN A 245 -28.45 -7.74 33.94
C GLN A 245 -28.98 -8.97 34.67
N GLN A 246 -28.18 -10.05 34.74
CA GLN A 246 -28.51 -11.25 35.48
C GLN A 246 -28.60 -10.94 36.98
N ALA A 247 -27.61 -10.26 37.55
CA ALA A 247 -27.60 -9.88 38.96
C ALA A 247 -28.79 -8.97 39.33
N ASP A 248 -29.13 -8.00 38.47
CA ASP A 248 -30.30 -7.13 38.63
C ASP A 248 -31.61 -7.93 38.58
N ALA A 249 -31.72 -8.90 37.66
CA ALA A 249 -32.88 -9.77 37.54
C ALA A 249 -33.03 -10.71 38.75
N GLU A 250 -31.95 -11.35 39.20
CA GLU A 250 -31.93 -12.20 40.38
C GLU A 250 -32.29 -11.40 41.65
N ALA A 251 -31.74 -10.19 41.80
CA ALA A 251 -32.06 -9.31 42.93
C ALA A 251 -33.52 -8.82 42.92
N ARG A 252 -34.13 -8.65 41.73
CA ARG A 252 -35.57 -8.36 41.60
C ARG A 252 -36.43 -9.56 41.96
N GLN A 253 -36.10 -10.74 41.42
CA GLN A 253 -36.81 -11.98 41.72
C GLN A 253 -36.76 -12.30 43.22
N LYS A 254 -35.59 -12.15 43.86
CA LYS A 254 -35.45 -12.36 45.31
C LYS A 254 -36.31 -11.39 46.12
N ARG A 255 -36.35 -10.11 45.74
CA ARG A 255 -37.22 -9.10 46.38
C ARG A 255 -38.70 -9.43 46.21
N GLU A 256 -39.14 -9.86 45.03
CA GLU A 256 -40.53 -10.28 44.81
C GLU A 256 -40.89 -11.49 45.67
N ILE A 257 -40.02 -12.50 45.74
CA ILE A 257 -40.23 -13.69 46.58
C ILE A 257 -40.32 -13.31 48.06
N GLU A 258 -39.42 -12.47 48.56
CA GLU A 258 -39.44 -12.00 49.95
C GLU A 258 -40.70 -11.17 50.25
N THR A 259 -41.13 -10.33 49.31
CA THR A 259 -42.36 -9.53 49.47
C THR A 259 -43.60 -10.41 49.50
N ILE A 260 -43.68 -11.42 48.62
CA ILE A 260 -44.79 -12.39 48.60
C ILE A 260 -44.79 -13.21 49.90
N ARG A 261 -43.63 -13.72 50.34
CA ARG A 261 -43.53 -14.45 51.62
C ARG A 261 -43.97 -13.60 52.81
N ALA A 262 -43.50 -12.36 52.90
CA ALA A 262 -43.90 -11.46 53.98
C ALA A 262 -45.41 -11.18 53.97
N ARG A 263 -46.02 -11.09 52.80
CA ARG A 263 -47.48 -10.91 52.65
C ARG A 263 -48.27 -12.15 53.08
N GLU A 264 -47.84 -13.34 52.64
CA GLU A 264 -48.46 -14.61 53.00
C GLU A 264 -48.31 -14.91 54.50
N GLU A 265 -47.15 -14.61 55.10
CA GLU A 265 -46.93 -14.75 56.55
C GLU A 265 -47.81 -13.78 57.35
N ALA A 266 -47.95 -12.53 56.90
CA ALA A 266 -48.82 -11.54 57.55
C ALA A 266 -50.30 -11.93 57.47
N GLU A 267 -50.78 -12.44 56.33
CA GLU A 267 -52.14 -12.96 56.19
C GLU A 267 -52.35 -14.22 57.04
N THR A 268 -51.38 -15.15 57.04
CA THR A 268 -51.43 -16.33 57.92
C THR A 268 -51.50 -15.94 59.39
N PHE A 269 -50.74 -14.92 59.81
CA PHE A 269 -50.74 -14.42 61.19
C PHE A 269 -52.07 -13.77 61.55
N LYS A 270 -52.65 -12.94 60.68
CA LYS A 270 -53.99 -12.37 60.88
C LYS A 270 -55.05 -13.46 61.07
N VAL A 271 -55.08 -14.45 60.16
CA VAL A 271 -56.05 -15.54 60.23
C VAL A 271 -55.89 -16.36 61.52
N ARG A 272 -54.64 -16.61 61.96
CA ARG A 272 -54.38 -17.29 63.25
C ARG A 272 -54.90 -16.50 64.45
N GLU A 273 -54.68 -15.18 64.49
CA GLU A 273 -55.19 -14.35 65.59
C GLU A 273 -56.72 -14.19 65.54
N GLU A 274 -57.33 -14.15 64.35
CA GLU A 274 -58.79 -14.16 64.21
C GLU A 274 -59.42 -15.48 64.71
N GLU A 275 -58.84 -16.63 64.35
CA GLU A 275 -59.30 -17.93 64.84
C GLU A 275 -59.07 -18.07 66.37
N ARG A 276 -57.97 -17.52 66.88
CA ARG A 276 -57.71 -17.47 68.33
C ARG A 276 -58.73 -16.59 69.06
N LEU A 277 -59.08 -15.42 68.50
CA LEU A 277 -60.09 -14.53 69.07
C LEU A 277 -61.46 -15.21 69.11
N LYS A 278 -61.85 -15.92 68.05
CA LYS A 278 -63.09 -16.74 68.04
C LYS A 278 -63.06 -17.83 69.12
N ALA A 279 -61.93 -18.54 69.27
CA ALA A 279 -61.79 -19.59 70.27
C ALA A 279 -61.86 -19.05 71.71
N GLU A 280 -61.19 -17.94 72.00
CA GLU A 280 -61.25 -17.28 73.31
C GLU A 280 -62.63 -16.69 73.59
N GLN A 281 -63.29 -16.11 72.58
CA GLN A 281 -64.64 -15.58 72.74
C GLN A 281 -65.67 -16.68 73.04
N ALA A 282 -65.57 -17.83 72.36
CA ALA A 282 -66.37 -19.01 72.68
C ALA A 282 -66.09 -19.53 74.09
N ARG A 283 -64.81 -19.57 74.52
CA ARG A 283 -64.42 -19.97 75.87
C ARG A 283 -64.99 -19.03 76.94
N ILE A 284 -64.86 -17.73 76.75
CA ILE A 284 -65.37 -16.71 77.68
C ILE A 284 -66.90 -16.79 77.78
N GLN A 285 -67.62 -16.94 76.65
CA GLN A 285 -69.07 -17.10 76.68
C GLN A 285 -69.48 -18.37 77.45
N THR A 286 -68.79 -19.49 77.21
CA THR A 286 -69.05 -20.74 77.93
C THR A 286 -68.78 -20.58 79.43
N GLN A 287 -67.69 -19.90 79.80
CA GLN A 287 -67.33 -19.64 81.19
C GLN A 287 -68.33 -18.71 81.89
N GLN A 288 -68.74 -17.63 81.23
CA GLN A 288 -69.78 -16.72 81.74
C GLN A 288 -71.10 -17.46 82.00
N GLU A 289 -71.51 -18.37 81.11
CA GLU A 289 -72.75 -19.14 81.29
C GLU A 289 -72.64 -20.14 82.46
N LEU A 290 -71.47 -20.77 82.64
CA LEU A 290 -71.19 -21.62 83.80
C LEU A 290 -71.17 -20.82 85.11
N ASP A 291 -70.52 -19.65 85.12
CA ASP A 291 -70.43 -18.79 86.30
C ASP A 291 -71.80 -18.26 86.71
N ILE A 292 -72.65 -17.84 85.75
CA ILE A 292 -74.03 -17.42 86.02
C ILE A 292 -74.86 -18.58 86.60
N ARG A 293 -74.70 -19.81 86.09
CA ARG A 293 -75.39 -20.98 86.66
C ARG A 293 -74.91 -21.32 88.07
N ASN A 294 -73.61 -21.20 88.32
CA ASN A 294 -73.04 -21.43 89.65
C ASN A 294 -73.51 -20.37 90.65
N GLU A 295 -73.54 -19.09 90.25
CA GLU A 295 -74.02 -18.00 91.10
C GLU A 295 -75.52 -18.15 91.40
N ASN A 296 -76.33 -18.51 90.40
CA ASN A 296 -77.75 -18.83 90.63
C ASN A 296 -77.93 -20.01 91.60
N HIS A 297 -77.13 -21.07 91.47
CA HIS A 297 -77.16 -22.20 92.39
C HIS A 297 -76.76 -21.80 93.82
N GLN A 298 -75.70 -21.00 93.98
CA GLN A 298 -75.28 -20.48 95.29
C GLN A 298 -76.37 -19.61 95.92
N ARG A 299 -77.05 -18.78 95.13
CA ARG A 299 -78.16 -17.93 95.60
C ARG A 299 -79.33 -18.77 96.13
N GLU A 300 -79.66 -19.88 95.46
CA GLU A 300 -80.70 -20.82 95.95
C GLU A 300 -80.31 -21.49 97.27
N VAL A 301 -79.03 -21.88 97.42
CA VAL A 301 -78.51 -22.47 98.65
C VAL A 301 -78.48 -21.46 99.81
N GLU A 302 -78.08 -20.21 99.56
CA GLU A 302 -78.09 -19.14 100.56
C GLU A 302 -79.50 -18.79 101.03
N VAL A 303 -80.47 -18.71 100.13
CA VAL A 303 -81.89 -18.49 100.48
C VAL A 303 -82.42 -19.64 101.35
N ALA A 304 -82.02 -20.88 101.07
CA ALA A 304 -82.38 -22.04 101.91
C ALA A 304 -81.71 -21.99 103.29
N GLN A 305 -80.44 -21.55 103.39
CA GLN A 305 -79.73 -21.39 104.66
C GLN A 305 -80.29 -20.24 105.50
N GLN A 306 -80.61 -19.09 104.90
CA GLN A 306 -81.18 -17.94 105.60
C GLN A 306 -82.58 -18.25 106.15
N ASN A 307 -83.40 -19.01 105.42
CA ASN A 307 -84.70 -19.48 105.93
C ASN A 307 -84.54 -20.42 107.14
N ARG A 308 -83.50 -21.25 107.16
CA ARG A 308 -83.15 -22.10 108.32
C ARG A 308 -82.68 -21.27 109.52
N GLN A 309 -81.85 -20.26 109.30
CA GLN A 309 -81.34 -19.38 110.37
C GLN A 309 -82.43 -18.51 110.98
N ARG A 310 -83.38 -17.99 110.18
CA ARG A 310 -84.53 -17.22 110.69
C ARG A 310 -85.43 -18.04 111.62
N ALA A 311 -85.56 -19.36 111.41
CA ALA A 311 -86.32 -20.23 112.31
C ALA A 311 -85.62 -20.41 113.67
N VAL A 312 -84.28 -20.47 113.70
CA VAL A 312 -83.49 -20.69 114.92
C VAL A 312 -83.38 -19.40 115.77
N VAL A 313 -83.30 -18.22 115.14
CA VAL A 313 -83.19 -16.94 115.86
C VAL A 313 -84.47 -16.60 116.64
N ILE A 314 -85.66 -17.01 116.16
CA ILE A 314 -86.95 -16.73 116.83
C ILE A 314 -87.12 -17.52 118.14
N GLU A 315 -86.53 -18.73 118.26
CA GLU A 315 -86.56 -19.50 119.51
C GLU A 315 -85.54 -18.98 120.54
N VAL A 316 -84.40 -18.43 120.09
CA VAL A 316 -83.34 -17.92 120.97
C VAL A 316 -83.69 -16.56 121.57
N GLU A 317 -84.40 -15.69 120.84
CA GLU A 317 -84.76 -14.34 121.30
C GLU A 317 -85.78 -14.34 122.47
N LYS A 318 -86.55 -15.42 122.66
CA LYS A 318 -87.43 -15.60 123.83
C LYS A 318 -86.67 -15.91 125.12
N VAL A 319 -85.44 -16.41 125.03
CA VAL A 319 -84.64 -16.88 126.18
C VAL A 319 -83.64 -15.82 126.67
N GLU A 320 -83.11 -14.98 125.78
CA GLU A 320 -82.15 -13.91 126.16
C GLU A 320 -82.79 -12.69 126.82
N ARG A 321 -84.07 -12.41 126.56
CA ARG A 321 -84.81 -11.31 127.21
C ARG A 321 -85.03 -11.53 128.71
N ALA A 322 -84.86 -12.77 129.20
CA ALA A 322 -84.94 -13.11 130.63
C ALA A 322 -83.60 -13.03 131.38
N ARG A 323 -82.46 -13.01 130.66
CA ARG A 323 -81.10 -13.14 131.25
C ARG A 323 -80.34 -11.80 131.35
N SER A 324 -80.79 -10.77 130.64
CA SER A 324 -80.12 -9.45 130.51
C SER A 324 -80.40 -8.45 131.64
N LEU A 325 -81.22 -8.80 132.64
CA LEU A 325 -81.52 -7.95 133.81
C LEU A 325 -80.55 -8.12 134.99
N GLU A 326 -79.66 -9.13 134.98
CA GLU A 326 -78.81 -9.46 136.15
C GLU A 326 -77.33 -9.08 135.98
N VAL A 327 -76.84 -8.87 134.76
CA VAL A 327 -75.41 -8.72 134.44
C VAL A 327 -74.92 -7.26 134.42
N VAL A 328 -75.83 -6.28 134.33
CA VAL A 328 -75.51 -4.83 134.32
C VAL A 328 -74.93 -4.33 135.66
N ALA A 329 -74.97 -5.15 136.73
CA ALA A 329 -74.45 -4.79 138.05
C ALA A 329 -72.94 -4.98 138.24
N ARG A 330 -72.19 -5.58 137.30
CA ARG A 330 -70.80 -6.03 137.56
C ARG A 330 -69.67 -5.32 136.78
N GLU A 331 -69.96 -4.47 135.81
CA GLU A 331 -68.91 -3.89 134.93
C GLU A 331 -68.28 -2.57 135.43
N ARG A 332 -68.50 -2.21 136.71
CA ARG A 332 -67.96 -0.97 137.31
C ARG A 332 -66.55 -1.10 137.90
N GLU A 333 -65.78 -2.12 137.50
CA GLU A 333 -64.49 -2.46 138.14
C GLU A 333 -63.47 -2.94 137.09
N VAL A 334 -62.95 -2.10 136.20
CA VAL A 334 -61.55 -1.65 136.27
C VAL A 334 -61.13 -1.28 134.85
N GLU A 335 -61.38 -0.03 134.51
CA GLU A 335 -60.42 0.77 133.76
C GLU A 335 -59.12 0.85 134.59
N LEU A 336 -57.97 0.46 134.00
CA LEU A 336 -56.58 0.88 134.31
C LEU A 336 -55.57 -0.25 134.05
N GLN A 337 -55.46 -0.71 132.81
CA GLN A 337 -54.17 -1.13 132.26
C GLN A 337 -54.11 -0.67 130.80
N ARG A 338 -53.95 0.65 130.60
CA ARG A 338 -52.65 1.27 130.35
C ARG A 338 -52.18 1.03 128.91
N ILE A 339 -52.12 2.10 128.11
CA ILE A 339 -50.94 2.97 128.02
C ILE A 339 -49.72 2.14 127.56
N GLU A 340 -49.59 1.96 126.24
CA GLU A 340 -48.28 1.56 125.66
C GLU A 340 -48.02 1.92 124.18
N LYS A 341 -48.91 2.58 123.44
CA LYS A 341 -48.61 2.91 122.02
C LYS A 341 -49.03 4.30 121.58
N GLU A 342 -48.68 5.30 122.37
CA GLU A 342 -48.75 6.72 122.00
C GLU A 342 -47.32 7.24 121.72
N LYS A 343 -46.70 6.71 120.64
CA LYS A 343 -45.31 7.02 120.26
C LYS A 343 -45.11 7.21 118.75
N ALA A 344 -46.11 7.73 118.05
CA ALA A 344 -46.10 7.87 116.60
C ALA A 344 -46.54 9.26 116.11
N LEU A 345 -46.07 10.34 116.74
CA LEU A 345 -46.41 11.69 116.29
C LEU A 345 -45.33 12.72 116.64
N GLU A 346 -44.23 12.72 115.86
CA GLU A 346 -43.30 13.87 115.71
C GLU A 346 -42.34 13.67 114.51
N GLU A 347 -42.85 13.29 113.32
CA GLU A 347 -42.02 13.20 112.10
C GLU A 347 -42.35 14.27 111.03
N GLU A 348 -43.41 15.07 111.20
CA GLU A 348 -43.80 16.06 110.18
C GLU A 348 -43.27 17.49 110.39
N ARG A 349 -42.51 17.77 111.47
CA ARG A 349 -42.05 19.15 111.75
C ARG A 349 -40.71 19.55 111.13
N LYS A 350 -40.04 18.69 110.35
CA LYS A 350 -38.73 19.02 109.74
C LYS A 350 -38.70 19.17 108.21
N ALA A 351 -39.79 18.93 107.48
CA ALA A 351 -39.78 18.93 106.01
C ALA A 351 -39.96 20.31 105.34
N ILE A 352 -40.31 21.37 106.08
CA ILE A 352 -40.75 22.65 105.46
C ILE A 352 -39.60 23.65 105.18
N ALA A 353 -38.35 23.37 105.57
CA ALA A 353 -37.25 24.35 105.45
C ALA A 353 -36.29 24.17 104.25
N ALA A 354 -36.48 23.19 103.36
CA ALA A 354 -35.51 22.87 102.31
C ALA A 354 -35.84 23.41 100.89
N VAL A 355 -37.10 23.75 100.62
CA VAL A 355 -37.57 23.97 99.23
C VAL A 355 -37.21 25.35 98.63
N ILE A 356 -36.72 26.31 99.43
CA ILE A 356 -36.47 27.69 98.96
C ILE A 356 -35.03 27.91 98.41
N ARG A 357 -34.09 26.98 98.62
CA ARG A 357 -32.71 27.11 98.09
C ARG A 357 -32.46 26.44 96.74
N GLU A 358 -33.31 25.50 96.31
CA GLU A 358 -33.10 24.77 95.04
C GLU A 358 -33.58 25.52 93.79
N ARG A 359 -34.48 26.51 93.92
CA ARG A 359 -35.06 27.19 92.74
C ARG A 359 -34.17 28.25 92.09
N VAL A 360 -33.19 28.79 92.82
CA VAL A 360 -32.33 29.90 92.31
C VAL A 360 -31.06 29.38 91.62
N ALA A 361 -30.65 28.13 91.90
CA ALA A 361 -29.47 27.54 91.26
C ALA A 361 -29.76 26.96 89.86
N VAL A 362 -31.01 26.57 89.58
CA VAL A 362 -31.41 25.95 88.31
C VAL A 362 -31.71 27.00 87.23
N GLU A 363 -32.19 28.20 87.59
CA GLU A 363 -32.47 29.26 86.60
C GLU A 363 -31.18 29.90 86.03
N LYS A 364 -30.08 29.88 86.79
CA LYS A 364 -28.80 30.49 86.36
C LYS A 364 -27.97 29.58 85.44
N THR A 365 -28.14 28.26 85.53
CA THR A 365 -27.43 27.27 84.69
C THR A 365 -28.12 27.04 83.34
N VAL A 366 -29.45 27.15 83.27
CA VAL A 366 -30.19 26.99 82.00
C VAL A 366 -29.95 28.18 81.06
N ALA A 367 -29.84 29.41 81.59
CA ALA A 367 -29.57 30.61 80.78
C ALA A 367 -28.15 30.64 80.17
N GLN A 368 -27.14 30.12 80.88
CA GLN A 368 -25.75 30.07 80.38
C GLN A 368 -25.55 29.02 79.28
N GLU A 369 -26.28 27.90 79.34
CA GLU A 369 -26.23 26.87 78.29
C GLU A 369 -27.06 27.25 77.06
N GLU A 370 -28.18 27.97 77.22
CA GLU A 370 -28.95 28.49 76.08
C GLU A 370 -28.18 29.54 75.26
N GLU A 371 -27.40 30.42 75.89
CA GLU A 371 -26.54 31.38 75.17
C GLU A 371 -25.38 30.68 74.43
N ARG A 372 -24.70 29.70 75.05
CA ARG A 372 -23.62 28.93 74.38
C ARG A 372 -24.13 28.11 73.18
N ILE A 373 -25.32 27.56 73.26
CA ILE A 373 -25.91 26.79 72.14
C ILE A 373 -26.29 27.72 70.98
N LYS A 374 -26.73 28.96 71.26
CA LYS A 374 -26.96 29.98 70.23
C LYS A 374 -25.66 30.43 69.57
N GLU A 375 -24.63 30.72 70.35
CA GLU A 375 -23.32 31.14 69.83
C GLU A 375 -22.70 30.08 68.91
N VAL A 376 -22.73 28.79 69.30
CA VAL A 376 -22.20 27.70 68.47
C VAL A 376 -23.02 27.49 67.19
N ARG A 377 -24.35 27.68 67.22
CA ARG A 377 -25.18 27.60 66.01
C ARG A 377 -24.89 28.74 65.04
N GLU A 378 -24.81 29.97 65.52
CA GLU A 378 -24.55 31.14 64.68
C GLU A 378 -23.15 31.09 64.05
N VAL A 379 -22.13 30.66 64.81
CA VAL A 379 -20.76 30.48 64.29
C VAL A 379 -20.70 29.33 63.28
N SER A 380 -21.34 28.19 63.57
CA SER A 380 -21.35 27.03 62.65
C SER A 380 -22.12 27.30 61.36
N GLU A 381 -23.23 28.04 61.42
CA GLU A 381 -23.98 28.44 60.22
C GLU A 381 -23.19 29.45 59.37
N ALA A 382 -22.51 30.41 59.99
CA ALA A 382 -21.64 31.36 59.28
C ALA A 382 -20.44 30.67 58.63
N GLU A 383 -19.79 29.72 59.30
CA GLU A 383 -18.69 28.93 58.73
C GLU A 383 -19.16 28.02 57.60
N ARG A 384 -20.33 27.39 57.74
CA ARG A 384 -20.91 26.56 56.68
C ARG A 384 -21.30 27.38 55.45
N LEU A 385 -21.86 28.58 55.64
CA LEU A 385 -22.16 29.51 54.54
C LEU A 385 -20.88 29.97 53.84
N LYS A 386 -19.84 30.31 54.59
CA LYS A 386 -18.52 30.67 54.03
C LYS A 386 -17.92 29.50 53.22
N GLN A 387 -18.01 28.28 53.75
CA GLN A 387 -17.52 27.07 53.07
C GLN A 387 -18.30 26.82 51.76
N VAL A 388 -19.62 26.96 51.78
CA VAL A 388 -20.48 26.81 50.59
C VAL A 388 -20.16 27.87 49.54
N VAL A 389 -19.93 29.13 49.93
CA VAL A 389 -19.56 30.20 48.99
C VAL A 389 -18.20 29.93 48.36
N VAL A 390 -17.20 29.46 49.12
CA VAL A 390 -15.87 29.10 48.58
C VAL A 390 -15.97 27.89 47.65
N LEU A 391 -16.74 26.87 48.02
CA LEU A 391 -16.96 25.68 47.19
C LEU A 391 -17.68 26.01 45.89
N ASN A 392 -18.70 26.86 45.93
CA ASN A 392 -19.41 27.30 44.72
C ASN A 392 -18.49 28.14 43.82
N ALA A 393 -17.69 29.05 44.40
CA ALA A 393 -16.72 29.83 43.64
C ALA A 393 -15.62 28.94 43.01
N GLN A 394 -15.17 27.90 43.72
CA GLN A 394 -14.23 26.91 43.17
C GLN A 394 -14.88 26.07 42.07
N ALA A 395 -16.11 25.61 42.26
CA ALA A 395 -16.84 24.84 41.26
C ALA A 395 -17.09 25.63 39.98
N GLU A 396 -17.47 26.91 40.08
CA GLU A 396 -17.63 27.80 38.92
C GLU A 396 -16.30 28.06 38.21
N ALA A 397 -15.21 28.27 38.95
CA ALA A 397 -13.87 28.46 38.37
C ALA A 397 -13.36 27.19 37.67
N GLU A 398 -13.56 26.01 38.26
CA GLU A 398 -13.21 24.72 37.64
C GLU A 398 -14.08 24.43 36.42
N GLN A 399 -15.38 24.74 36.48
CA GLN A 399 -16.29 24.55 35.35
C GLN A 399 -15.89 25.46 34.18
N GLU A 400 -15.53 26.72 34.44
CA GLU A 400 -15.09 27.65 33.41
C GLU A 400 -13.71 27.26 32.84
N LEU A 401 -12.77 26.81 33.69
CA LEU A 401 -11.48 26.27 33.25
C LEU A 401 -11.67 25.04 32.34
N VAL A 402 -12.51 24.08 32.74
CA VAL A 402 -12.79 22.88 31.94
C VAL A 402 -13.48 23.26 30.63
N ARG A 403 -14.39 24.24 30.64
CA ARG A 403 -15.04 24.74 29.43
C ARG A 403 -14.03 25.36 28.47
N GLN A 404 -13.12 26.19 28.96
CA GLN A 404 -12.08 26.84 28.14
C GLN A 404 -11.07 25.83 27.60
N VAL A 405 -10.61 24.87 28.40
CA VAL A 405 -9.70 23.81 27.96
C VAL A 405 -10.35 22.93 26.90
N LYS A 406 -11.60 22.48 27.12
CA LYS A 406 -12.32 21.66 26.13
C LYS A 406 -12.62 22.43 24.85
N GLN A 407 -12.89 23.72 24.94
CA GLN A 407 -13.10 24.56 23.76
C GLN A 407 -11.79 24.73 22.98
N ALA A 408 -10.67 24.95 23.66
CA ALA A 408 -9.34 25.01 23.04
C ALA A 408 -8.93 23.68 22.39
N GLU A 409 -9.17 22.53 23.05
CA GLU A 409 -8.94 21.20 22.47
C GLU A 409 -9.85 20.92 21.26
N ALA A 410 -11.11 21.35 21.32
CA ALA A 410 -12.04 21.24 20.19
C ALA A 410 -11.60 22.11 19.00
N ASP A 411 -11.09 23.31 19.25
CA ASP A 411 -10.57 24.21 18.23
C ASP A 411 -9.25 23.73 17.63
N GLU A 412 -8.36 23.14 18.45
CA GLU A 412 -7.12 22.51 17.97
C GLU A 412 -7.43 21.30 17.08
N THR A 413 -8.32 20.40 17.53
CA THR A 413 -8.73 19.23 16.74
C THR A 413 -9.42 19.64 15.44
N ARG A 414 -10.31 20.64 15.47
CA ARG A 414 -10.90 21.24 14.25
C ARG A 414 -9.83 21.77 13.30
N SER A 415 -8.83 22.48 13.82
CA SER A 415 -7.75 23.06 13.01
C SER A 415 -6.87 21.98 12.39
N ARG A 416 -6.54 20.91 13.15
CA ARG A 416 -5.82 19.74 12.64
C ARG A 416 -6.61 19.01 11.56
N HIS A 417 -7.89 18.74 11.78
CA HIS A 417 -8.74 18.08 10.77
C HIS A 417 -8.88 18.93 9.52
N LYS A 418 -9.03 20.25 9.65
CA LYS A 418 -9.08 21.18 8.52
C LYS A 418 -7.76 21.24 7.75
N ALA A 419 -6.62 21.17 8.44
CA ALA A 419 -5.31 21.08 7.80
C ALA A 419 -5.11 19.75 7.04
N VAL A 420 -5.61 18.64 7.59
CA VAL A 420 -5.59 17.33 6.91
C VAL A 420 -6.53 17.33 5.70
N GLU A 421 -7.73 17.91 5.82
CA GLU A 421 -8.68 18.04 4.73
C GLU A 421 -8.08 18.85 3.57
N ILE A 422 -7.43 19.98 3.86
CA ILE A 422 -6.75 20.81 2.85
C ILE A 422 -5.60 20.04 2.18
N ASN A 423 -4.77 19.33 2.95
CA ASN A 423 -3.69 18.52 2.37
C ASN A 423 -4.24 17.38 1.51
N ASN A 424 -5.31 16.71 1.93
CA ASN A 424 -5.93 15.64 1.16
C ASN A 424 -6.58 16.17 -0.12
N MET A 425 -7.24 17.32 -0.07
CA MET A 425 -7.78 17.97 -1.28
C MET A 425 -6.66 18.41 -2.22
N ALA A 426 -5.61 19.05 -1.70
CA ALA A 426 -4.46 19.46 -2.51
C ALA A 426 -3.72 18.26 -3.15
N GLN A 427 -3.58 17.15 -2.42
CA GLN A 427 -3.01 15.91 -2.94
C GLN A 427 -3.91 15.28 -4.00
N ALA A 428 -5.23 15.25 -3.78
CA ALA A 428 -6.19 14.77 -4.77
C ALA A 428 -6.19 15.63 -6.05
N GLU A 429 -6.08 16.95 -5.92
CA GLU A 429 -5.95 17.88 -7.05
C GLU A 429 -4.63 17.69 -7.80
N LEU A 430 -3.51 17.50 -7.08
CA LEU A 430 -2.20 17.22 -7.68
C LEU A 430 -2.24 15.90 -8.47
N GLU A 431 -2.83 14.84 -7.90
CA GLU A 431 -2.98 13.56 -8.58
C GLU A 431 -3.94 13.62 -9.77
N ALA A 432 -5.03 14.38 -9.67
CA ALA A 432 -5.95 14.61 -10.77
C ALA A 432 -5.26 15.38 -11.91
N ALA A 433 -4.52 16.44 -11.58
CA ALA A 433 -3.73 17.21 -12.54
C ALA A 433 -2.63 16.37 -13.20
N ALA A 434 -1.92 15.54 -12.42
CA ALA A 434 -0.90 14.62 -12.94
C ALA A 434 -1.51 13.59 -13.91
N LYS A 435 -2.65 12.98 -13.56
CA LYS A 435 -3.36 12.04 -14.44
C LYS A 435 -3.89 12.72 -15.71
N GLN A 436 -4.38 13.96 -15.60
CA GLN A 436 -4.77 14.75 -16.77
C GLN A 436 -3.56 15.10 -17.66
N ALA A 437 -2.42 15.43 -17.06
CA ALA A 437 -1.18 15.70 -17.80
C ALA A 437 -0.66 14.44 -18.51
N GLU A 438 -0.69 13.27 -17.87
CA GLU A 438 -0.36 12.00 -18.52
C GLU A 438 -1.34 11.65 -19.65
N ALA A 439 -2.64 11.85 -19.44
CA ALA A 439 -3.65 11.65 -20.48
C ALA A 439 -3.40 12.57 -21.69
N LYS A 440 -3.07 13.84 -21.46
CA LYS A 440 -2.69 14.79 -22.52
C LYS A 440 -1.40 14.40 -23.22
N LYS A 441 -0.38 13.91 -22.50
CA LYS A 441 0.86 13.39 -23.11
C LYS A 441 0.57 12.19 -24.01
N LYS A 442 -0.20 11.22 -23.53
CA LYS A 442 -0.60 10.04 -24.33
C LYS A 442 -1.44 10.42 -25.56
N LEU A 443 -2.35 11.40 -25.43
CA LEU A 443 -3.10 11.93 -26.57
C LEU A 443 -2.18 12.64 -27.56
N ALA A 444 -1.21 13.42 -27.09
CA ALA A 444 -0.23 14.09 -27.96
C ALA A 444 0.68 13.08 -28.69
N GLU A 445 1.13 12.03 -28.01
CA GLU A 445 1.87 10.91 -28.60
C GLU A 445 1.01 10.16 -29.64
N GLY A 446 -0.28 9.94 -29.34
CA GLY A 446 -1.23 9.35 -30.29
C GLY A 446 -1.40 10.21 -31.54
N ILE A 447 -1.58 11.52 -31.39
CA ILE A 447 -1.69 12.47 -32.51
C ILE A 447 -0.38 12.52 -33.31
N GLN A 448 0.77 12.52 -32.62
CA GLN A 448 2.08 12.49 -33.28
C GLN A 448 2.27 11.19 -34.08
N ALA A 449 1.82 10.05 -33.55
CA ALA A 449 1.85 8.77 -34.26
C ALA A 449 0.91 8.74 -35.48
N GLU A 450 -0.30 9.30 -35.37
CA GLU A 450 -1.24 9.44 -36.50
C GLU A 450 -0.70 10.38 -37.59
N GLN A 451 -0.11 11.52 -37.21
CA GLN A 451 0.52 12.46 -38.14
C GLN A 451 1.78 11.86 -38.77
N ALA A 452 2.58 11.12 -38.02
CA ALA A 452 3.74 10.42 -38.55
C ALA A 452 3.32 9.31 -39.54
N ALA A 453 2.25 8.58 -39.24
CA ALA A 453 1.71 7.54 -40.15
C ALA A 453 1.18 8.14 -41.45
N THR A 454 0.43 9.25 -41.39
CA THR A 454 -0.05 9.96 -42.59
C THR A 454 1.09 10.62 -43.36
N GLY A 455 2.09 11.19 -42.68
CA GLY A 455 3.29 11.75 -43.27
C GLY A 455 4.16 10.69 -43.97
N LEU A 456 4.37 9.54 -43.35
CA LEU A 456 5.07 8.39 -43.95
C LEU A 456 4.30 7.83 -45.15
N ALA A 457 2.97 7.76 -45.08
CA ALA A 457 2.14 7.36 -46.22
C ALA A 457 2.25 8.36 -47.38
N ALA A 458 2.22 9.66 -47.10
CA ALA A 458 2.40 10.71 -48.11
C ALA A 458 3.82 10.68 -48.71
N ALA A 459 4.86 10.44 -47.90
CA ALA A 459 6.23 10.29 -48.37
C ALA A 459 6.39 9.03 -49.24
N LYS A 460 5.77 7.91 -48.87
CA LYS A 460 5.76 6.66 -49.65
C LYS A 460 5.04 6.82 -50.98
N VAL A 461 3.91 7.53 -51.00
CA VAL A 461 3.20 7.88 -52.23
C VAL A 461 4.07 8.78 -53.11
N ARG A 462 4.77 9.76 -52.53
CA ARG A 462 5.69 10.64 -53.27
C ARG A 462 6.87 9.87 -53.87
N GLU A 463 7.46 8.95 -53.10
CA GLU A 463 8.53 8.06 -53.56
C GLU A 463 8.05 7.17 -54.72
N ILE A 464 6.86 6.57 -54.59
CA ILE A 464 6.26 5.75 -55.66
C ILE A 464 5.93 6.60 -56.89
N THR A 465 5.42 7.82 -56.73
CA THR A 465 5.15 8.72 -57.86
C THR A 465 6.42 9.21 -58.53
N ALA A 466 7.50 9.44 -57.78
CA ALA A 466 8.80 9.81 -58.34
C ALA A 466 9.43 8.63 -59.11
N ALA A 467 9.34 7.42 -58.57
CA ALA A 467 9.79 6.21 -59.26
C ALA A 467 8.93 5.87 -60.50
N ALA A 468 7.64 6.20 -60.47
CA ALA A 468 6.77 6.11 -61.64
C ALA A 468 7.15 7.12 -62.71
N MET A 469 7.37 8.39 -62.35
CA MET A 469 7.86 9.44 -63.27
C MET A 469 9.25 9.13 -63.83
N GLU A 470 10.14 8.54 -63.04
CA GLU A 470 11.46 8.13 -63.52
C GLU A 470 11.34 7.00 -64.56
N LYS A 471 10.43 6.05 -64.36
CA LYS A 471 10.15 4.98 -65.32
C LYS A 471 9.42 5.47 -66.56
N GLU A 472 8.46 6.39 -66.42
CA GLU A 472 7.80 7.05 -67.54
C GLU A 472 8.80 7.91 -68.33
N GLY A 473 9.64 8.69 -67.65
CA GLY A 473 10.70 9.48 -68.27
C GLY A 473 11.77 8.64 -68.98
N LEU A 474 12.13 7.47 -68.45
CA LEU A 474 13.02 6.51 -69.13
C LEU A 474 12.35 5.82 -70.32
N ALA A 475 11.04 5.58 -70.26
CA ALA A 475 10.26 5.05 -71.37
C ALA A 475 10.08 6.10 -72.48
N GLU A 476 9.74 7.33 -72.12
CA GLU A 476 9.64 8.49 -73.01
C GLU A 476 10.99 8.85 -73.62
N ALA A 477 12.10 8.79 -72.86
CA ALA A 477 13.44 9.00 -73.41
C ALA A 477 13.86 7.91 -74.39
N LYS A 478 13.44 6.65 -74.20
CA LYS A 478 13.65 5.57 -75.17
C LYS A 478 12.81 5.75 -76.43
N VAL A 479 11.53 6.12 -76.27
CA VAL A 479 10.63 6.40 -77.39
C VAL A 479 11.10 7.63 -78.16
N LEU A 480 11.58 8.68 -77.48
CA LEU A 480 12.17 9.87 -78.08
C LEU A 480 13.50 9.57 -78.78
N ALA A 481 14.35 8.69 -78.23
CA ALA A 481 15.58 8.26 -78.89
C ALA A 481 15.31 7.43 -80.17
N GLU A 482 14.29 6.58 -80.16
CA GLU A 482 13.83 5.86 -81.36
C GLU A 482 13.13 6.78 -82.37
N GLN A 483 12.35 7.76 -81.90
CA GLN A 483 11.71 8.77 -82.73
C GLN A 483 12.74 9.71 -83.36
N MET A 484 13.77 10.18 -82.65
CA MET A 484 14.83 11.03 -83.21
C MET A 484 15.74 10.24 -84.19
N ALA A 485 15.92 8.94 -84.00
CA ALA A 485 16.60 8.07 -84.96
C ALA A 485 15.77 7.81 -86.24
N ALA A 486 14.43 7.88 -86.14
CA ALA A 486 13.51 7.81 -87.27
C ALA A 486 13.29 9.19 -87.95
N GLU A 487 13.30 10.28 -87.18
CA GLU A 487 13.20 11.67 -87.67
C GLU A 487 14.46 12.12 -88.39
N ALA A 488 15.65 11.71 -87.97
CA ALA A 488 16.88 11.96 -88.74
C ALA A 488 16.87 11.36 -90.16
N ARG A 489 15.99 10.38 -90.45
CA ARG A 489 15.75 9.84 -91.81
C ARG A 489 14.56 10.49 -92.53
N GLY A 490 13.70 11.19 -91.80
CA GLY A 490 12.53 11.89 -92.33
C GLY A 490 12.69 13.41 -92.48
N GLU A 491 13.69 14.01 -91.82
CA GLU A 491 14.01 15.45 -91.91
C GLU A 491 14.64 15.86 -93.24
N GLU A 492 15.11 14.92 -94.07
CA GLU A 492 15.41 15.19 -95.49
C GLU A 492 14.12 15.40 -96.32
N GLU A 493 12.98 14.84 -95.93
CA GLU A 493 11.72 14.92 -96.68
C GLU A 493 10.69 15.91 -96.08
N LYS A 494 10.86 16.35 -94.83
CA LYS A 494 9.90 17.23 -94.12
C LYS A 494 10.30 18.70 -94.02
N GLY A 495 11.32 19.15 -94.76
CA GLY A 495 11.58 20.57 -94.99
C GLY A 495 10.45 21.35 -95.68
N LEU A 496 9.42 20.65 -96.20
CA LEU A 496 8.28 21.26 -96.92
C LEU A 496 6.94 21.21 -96.18
N ALA A 497 6.85 20.55 -95.02
CA ALA A 497 5.56 20.37 -94.32
C ALA A 497 5.51 21.03 -92.92
N ALA A 498 6.53 21.82 -92.57
CA ALA A 498 6.56 22.64 -91.35
C ALA A 498 5.54 23.81 -91.35
N ALA A 499 4.73 23.96 -92.41
CA ALA A 499 3.82 25.10 -92.58
C ALA A 499 2.34 24.81 -92.29
N ARG A 500 1.93 23.60 -91.87
CA ARG A 500 0.49 23.27 -91.73
C ARG A 500 0.00 22.76 -90.37
N VAL A 501 0.85 22.50 -89.39
CA VAL A 501 0.39 21.96 -88.08
C VAL A 501 0.22 23.04 -87.01
N THR A 502 0.79 24.23 -87.24
CA THR A 502 0.66 25.39 -86.35
C THR A 502 -0.78 25.90 -86.21
N GLU A 503 -1.68 25.55 -87.14
CA GLU A 503 -3.11 25.91 -87.06
C GLU A 503 -3.96 24.90 -86.26
N ALA A 504 -3.52 23.65 -86.08
CA ALA A 504 -4.35 22.61 -85.45
C ALA A 504 -4.25 22.56 -83.91
N GLN A 505 -3.15 23.06 -83.33
CA GLN A 505 -2.93 23.05 -81.88
C GLN A 505 -3.70 24.13 -81.11
N ALA A 506 -4.29 25.10 -81.81
CA ALA A 506 -5.05 26.18 -81.19
C ALA A 506 -6.48 25.78 -80.77
N GLN A 507 -7.09 24.74 -81.38
CA GLN A 507 -8.50 24.41 -81.15
C GLN A 507 -8.75 23.35 -80.04
N ALA A 508 -7.71 22.61 -79.61
CA ALA A 508 -7.87 21.63 -78.54
C ALA A 508 -7.81 22.26 -77.13
N ARG A 509 -7.06 23.35 -76.96
CA ARG A 509 -6.86 24.01 -75.65
C ARG A 509 -8.08 24.78 -75.13
N GLU A 510 -9.08 25.04 -75.97
CA GLU A 510 -10.26 25.83 -75.57
C GLU A 510 -11.35 24.98 -74.88
N LYS A 511 -11.38 23.66 -75.13
CA LYS A 511 -12.41 22.77 -74.57
C LYS A 511 -12.06 22.15 -73.21
N GLU A 512 -10.78 21.96 -72.89
CA GLU A 512 -10.36 21.43 -71.57
C GLU A 512 -10.48 22.48 -70.45
N GLY A 513 -10.25 23.76 -70.76
CA GLY A 513 -10.30 24.85 -69.77
C GLY A 513 -11.67 25.12 -69.16
N LEU A 514 -12.76 24.79 -69.87
CA LEU A 514 -14.14 25.04 -69.39
C LEU A 514 -14.64 23.97 -68.40
N THR A 515 -14.08 22.76 -68.45
CA THR A 515 -14.42 21.67 -67.52
C THR A 515 -13.61 21.73 -66.23
N GLU A 516 -12.35 22.17 -66.30
CA GLU A 516 -11.51 22.32 -65.11
C GLU A 516 -11.94 23.49 -64.22
N ALA A 517 -12.42 24.60 -64.81
CA ALA A 517 -12.90 25.76 -64.07
C ALA A 517 -14.14 25.46 -63.20
N LYS A 518 -15.09 24.66 -63.68
CA LYS A 518 -16.30 24.29 -62.92
C LYS A 518 -16.01 23.34 -61.76
N VAL A 519 -15.09 22.38 -61.94
CA VAL A 519 -14.70 21.44 -60.89
C VAL A 519 -13.86 22.13 -59.80
N LEU A 520 -13.09 23.15 -60.18
CA LEU A 520 -12.32 23.97 -59.23
C LEU A 520 -13.25 24.85 -58.38
N GLU A 521 -14.27 25.46 -58.97
CA GLU A 521 -15.24 26.32 -58.28
C GLU A 521 -16.06 25.55 -57.21
N GLU A 522 -16.49 24.34 -57.52
CA GLU A 522 -17.26 23.49 -56.60
C GLU A 522 -16.41 22.92 -55.46
N LYS A 523 -15.11 22.64 -55.71
CA LYS A 523 -14.15 22.25 -54.66
C LYS A 523 -13.81 23.41 -53.72
N LEU A 524 -13.60 24.61 -54.25
CA LEU A 524 -13.24 25.79 -53.46
C LEU A 524 -14.40 26.25 -52.58
N THR A 525 -15.65 26.14 -53.04
CA THR A 525 -16.84 26.45 -52.23
C THR A 525 -17.13 25.42 -51.13
N ALA A 526 -16.76 24.16 -51.34
CA ALA A 526 -16.83 23.12 -50.30
C ALA A 526 -15.73 23.27 -49.24
N GLN A 527 -14.50 23.62 -49.63
CA GLN A 527 -13.40 23.89 -48.70
C GLN A 527 -13.63 25.16 -47.89
N ALA A 528 -14.12 26.24 -48.50
CA ALA A 528 -14.39 27.49 -47.79
C ALA A 528 -15.44 27.34 -46.68
N ARG A 529 -16.50 26.54 -46.90
CA ARG A 529 -17.52 26.26 -45.86
C ARG A 529 -16.99 25.40 -44.71
N GLY A 530 -16.08 24.47 -45.00
CA GLY A 530 -15.43 23.65 -43.97
C GLY A 530 -14.45 24.47 -43.13
N GLU A 531 -13.68 25.35 -43.76
CA GLU A 531 -12.71 26.23 -43.08
C GLU A 531 -13.40 27.34 -42.26
N GLU A 532 -14.53 27.88 -42.73
CA GLU A 532 -15.31 28.88 -41.99
C GLU A 532 -15.87 28.30 -40.68
N GLN A 533 -16.43 27.09 -40.71
CA GLN A 533 -16.95 26.42 -39.51
C GLN A 533 -15.85 26.04 -38.51
N LEU A 534 -14.69 25.59 -39.01
CA LEU A 534 -13.50 25.32 -38.19
C LEU A 534 -12.89 26.61 -37.62
N GLY A 535 -12.92 27.71 -38.37
CA GLY A 535 -12.46 29.02 -37.94
C GLY A 535 -13.29 29.59 -36.79
N VAL A 536 -14.62 29.53 -36.89
CA VAL A 536 -15.53 30.01 -35.84
C VAL A 536 -15.42 29.16 -34.56
N ALA A 537 -15.25 27.84 -34.70
CA ALA A 537 -15.03 26.96 -33.54
C ALA A 537 -13.69 27.21 -32.86
N LYS A 538 -12.60 27.37 -33.63
CA LYS A 538 -11.27 27.69 -33.09
C LYS A 538 -11.23 29.07 -32.44
N ALA A 539 -11.88 30.07 -33.02
CA ALA A 539 -11.95 31.43 -32.47
C ALA A 539 -12.74 31.50 -31.15
N ARG A 540 -13.83 30.71 -31.01
CA ARG A 540 -14.53 30.59 -29.72
C ARG A 540 -13.68 29.89 -28.68
N ALA A 541 -13.04 28.78 -29.04
CA ALA A 541 -12.18 28.04 -28.11
C ALA A 541 -10.98 28.87 -27.63
N THR A 542 -10.34 29.65 -28.51
CA THR A 542 -9.24 30.55 -28.11
C THR A 542 -9.73 31.74 -27.29
N LYS A 543 -10.92 32.28 -27.57
CA LYS A 543 -11.52 33.33 -26.73
C LYS A 543 -11.85 32.83 -25.32
N ASP A 544 -12.43 31.65 -25.22
CA ASP A 544 -12.80 31.05 -23.92
C ASP A 544 -11.56 30.62 -23.13
N GLN A 545 -10.51 30.14 -23.80
CA GLN A 545 -9.20 29.89 -23.17
C GLN A 545 -8.53 31.18 -22.71
N GLY A 546 -8.53 32.23 -23.53
CA GLY A 546 -7.96 33.52 -23.14
C GLY A 546 -8.69 34.18 -21.97
N LEU A 547 -10.01 34.03 -21.87
CA LEU A 547 -10.80 34.51 -20.73
C LEU A 547 -10.51 33.69 -19.46
N ALA A 548 -10.40 32.37 -19.57
CA ALA A 548 -10.04 31.52 -18.44
C ALA A 548 -8.60 31.78 -17.95
N GLU A 549 -7.65 31.97 -18.86
CA GLU A 549 -6.27 32.32 -18.51
C GLU A 549 -6.18 33.71 -17.86
N ALA A 550 -6.96 34.68 -18.35
CA ALA A 550 -7.03 36.01 -17.74
C ALA A 550 -7.65 35.99 -16.34
N GLU A 551 -8.69 35.17 -16.11
CA GLU A 551 -9.34 35.01 -14.80
C GLU A 551 -8.42 34.31 -13.79
N VAL A 552 -7.71 33.26 -14.22
CA VAL A 552 -6.69 32.57 -13.39
C VAL A 552 -5.52 33.50 -13.07
N LEU A 553 -5.07 34.31 -14.03
CA LEU A 553 -4.03 35.32 -13.78
C LEU A 553 -4.51 36.37 -12.78
N LEU A 554 -5.76 36.82 -12.87
CA LEU A 554 -6.33 37.82 -11.97
C LEU A 554 -6.49 37.27 -10.54
N GLU A 555 -6.97 36.03 -10.39
CA GLU A 555 -7.02 35.36 -9.08
C GLU A 555 -5.63 35.15 -8.50
N ARG A 556 -4.67 34.74 -9.31
CA ARG A 556 -3.28 34.57 -8.87
C ARG A 556 -2.66 35.89 -8.43
N PHE A 557 -2.85 36.97 -9.18
CA PHE A 557 -2.33 38.29 -8.77
C PHE A 557 -3.03 38.82 -7.52
N ASN A 558 -4.33 38.56 -7.34
CA ASN A 558 -5.03 38.91 -6.10
C ASN A 558 -4.53 38.08 -4.91
N ALA A 559 -4.28 36.78 -5.09
CA ALA A 559 -3.73 35.93 -4.05
C ALA A 559 -2.28 36.29 -3.71
N GLU A 560 -1.45 36.64 -4.69
CA GLU A 560 -0.10 37.16 -4.49
C GLU A 560 -0.14 38.51 -3.76
N ALA A 561 -1.05 39.42 -4.13
CA ALA A 561 -1.22 40.72 -3.47
C ALA A 561 -1.69 40.57 -2.01
N GLU A 562 -2.65 39.68 -1.73
CA GLU A 562 -3.14 39.41 -0.38
C GLU A 562 -2.06 38.69 0.47
N GLY A 563 -1.33 37.76 -0.13
CA GLY A 563 -0.20 37.08 0.50
C GLY A 563 0.94 38.04 0.84
N LEU A 564 1.27 38.95 -0.07
CA LEU A 564 2.23 40.03 0.18
C LEU A 564 1.72 40.99 1.26
N GLY A 565 0.44 41.38 1.23
CA GLY A 565 -0.18 42.22 2.27
C GLY A 565 -0.09 41.60 3.67
N LYS A 566 -0.37 40.30 3.80
CA LYS A 566 -0.21 39.55 5.05
C LYS A 566 1.25 39.42 5.48
N LYS A 567 2.18 39.23 4.54
CA LYS A 567 3.63 39.22 4.82
C LYS A 567 4.13 40.58 5.30
N PHE A 568 3.74 41.68 4.65
CA PHE A 568 4.10 43.03 5.08
C PHE A 568 3.52 43.37 6.46
N GLY A 569 2.27 42.96 6.73
CA GLY A 569 1.67 43.11 8.07
C GLY A 569 2.40 42.30 9.15
N ALA A 570 2.88 41.10 8.82
CA ALA A 570 3.69 40.30 9.73
C ALA A 570 5.10 40.89 9.95
N LEU A 571 5.70 41.51 8.93
CA LEU A 571 6.99 42.20 9.03
C LEU A 571 6.91 43.48 9.87
N ASP A 572 5.78 44.19 9.81
CA ASP A 572 5.52 45.40 10.60
C ASP A 572 5.31 45.07 12.10
N ALA A 573 4.78 43.89 12.40
CA ALA A 573 4.60 43.39 13.77
C ALA A 573 5.90 42.85 14.42
N LEU A 574 7.01 42.73 13.67
CA LEU A 574 8.31 42.26 14.19
C LEU A 574 9.15 43.42 14.74
N SER A 575 9.91 43.15 15.81
CA SER A 575 10.89 44.10 16.37
C SER A 575 12.01 44.40 15.37
N ASP A 576 12.63 45.59 15.46
CA ASP A 576 13.62 46.04 14.48
C ASP A 576 14.82 45.08 14.33
N THR A 577 15.22 44.38 15.40
CA THR A 577 16.29 43.37 15.35
C THR A 577 15.86 42.08 14.64
N ALA A 578 14.61 41.64 14.84
CA ALA A 578 14.07 40.46 14.16
C ALA A 578 13.83 40.75 12.67
N ARG A 579 13.40 41.98 12.33
CA ARG A 579 13.22 42.43 10.95
C ARG A 579 14.55 42.46 10.19
N GLN A 580 15.62 42.98 10.79
CA GLN A 580 16.96 42.97 10.17
C GLN A 580 17.49 41.54 9.93
N HIS A 581 17.23 40.60 10.84
CA HIS A 581 17.63 39.21 10.65
C HIS A 581 16.82 38.51 9.54
N GLU A 582 15.51 38.76 9.47
CA GLU A 582 14.67 38.25 8.38
C GLU A 582 15.03 38.90 7.03
N GLU A 583 15.30 40.20 6.97
CA GLU A 583 15.80 40.87 5.76
C GLU A 583 17.13 40.27 5.29
N PHE A 584 18.06 40.00 6.21
CA PHE A 584 19.33 39.37 5.87
C PHE A 584 19.15 37.93 5.37
N ARG A 585 18.26 37.16 6.02
CA ARG A 585 17.92 35.80 5.57
C ARG A 585 17.28 35.83 4.18
N MET A 586 16.34 36.73 3.92
CA MET A 586 15.71 36.90 2.61
C MET A 586 16.73 37.30 1.54
N GLN A 587 17.71 38.15 1.86
CA GLN A 587 18.81 38.47 0.94
C GLN A 587 19.66 37.25 0.61
N LEU A 588 19.98 36.40 1.59
CA LEU A 588 20.72 35.16 1.36
C LEU A 588 19.92 34.16 0.52
N GLU A 589 18.64 34.00 0.79
CA GLU A 589 17.75 33.10 0.06
C GLU A 589 17.57 33.56 -1.39
N LYS A 590 17.36 34.86 -1.61
CA LYS A 590 17.32 35.45 -2.95
C LYS A 590 18.65 35.30 -3.68
N GLY A 591 19.78 35.51 -3.00
CA GLY A 591 21.10 35.30 -3.57
C GLY A 591 21.36 33.84 -3.97
N PHE A 592 20.85 32.89 -3.16
CA PHE A 592 20.90 31.47 -3.49
C PHE A 592 20.03 31.16 -4.71
N GLU A 593 18.81 31.68 -4.77
CA GLU A 593 17.90 31.49 -5.91
C GLU A 593 18.46 32.07 -7.21
N GLU A 594 19.01 33.29 -7.17
CA GLU A 594 19.72 33.90 -8.30
C GLU A 594 20.92 33.06 -8.74
N SER A 595 21.67 32.48 -7.81
CA SER A 595 22.80 31.60 -8.11
C SER A 595 22.36 30.30 -8.80
N MET A 596 21.26 29.70 -8.34
CA MET A 596 20.70 28.48 -8.92
C MET A 596 20.11 28.72 -10.30
N ALA A 597 19.39 29.83 -10.49
CA ALA A 597 18.88 30.25 -11.79
C ALA A 597 20.02 30.53 -12.79
N ALA A 598 21.10 31.17 -12.34
CA ALA A 598 22.29 31.38 -13.17
C ALA A 598 23.00 30.05 -13.54
N ILE A 599 23.07 29.09 -12.62
CA ILE A 599 23.63 27.75 -12.90
C ILE A 599 22.75 27.01 -13.91
N ALA A 600 21.42 27.07 -13.77
CA ALA A 600 20.49 26.48 -14.72
C ALA A 600 20.63 27.10 -16.11
N ALA A 601 20.65 28.43 -16.21
CA ALA A 601 20.89 29.13 -17.47
C ALA A 601 22.25 28.75 -18.09
N ASN A 602 23.32 28.65 -17.30
CA ASN A 602 24.63 28.22 -17.79
C ASN A 602 24.61 26.76 -18.26
N LYS A 603 23.84 25.88 -17.63
CA LYS A 603 23.67 24.49 -18.05
C LYS A 603 22.96 24.41 -19.41
N ASP A 604 21.90 25.18 -19.59
CA ASP A 604 21.14 25.21 -20.84
C ASP A 604 21.98 25.84 -21.97
N ILE A 605 22.66 26.95 -21.71
CA ILE A 605 23.64 27.53 -22.65
C ILE A 605 24.73 26.52 -23.00
N ALA A 606 25.27 25.79 -22.04
CA ALA A 606 26.30 24.78 -22.29
C ALA A 606 25.77 23.60 -23.13
N LYS A 607 24.48 23.26 -22.99
CA LYS A 607 23.81 22.22 -23.79
C LYS A 607 23.59 22.70 -25.22
N ASP A 608 23.03 23.89 -25.40
CA ASP A 608 22.75 24.47 -26.71
C ASP A 608 24.06 24.73 -27.48
N GLN A 609 25.10 25.22 -26.80
CA GLN A 609 26.44 25.36 -27.39
C GLN A 609 27.04 24.00 -27.80
N ALA A 610 26.87 22.96 -26.98
CA ALA A 610 27.32 21.61 -27.33
C ALA A 610 26.56 21.05 -28.55
N GLU A 611 25.28 21.35 -28.67
CA GLU A 611 24.43 20.94 -29.80
C GLU A 611 24.81 21.67 -31.09
N VAL A 612 25.05 22.98 -31.02
CA VAL A 612 25.57 23.78 -32.15
C VAL A 612 26.96 23.29 -32.57
N LEU A 613 27.86 23.03 -31.63
CA LEU A 613 29.20 22.49 -31.91
C LEU A 613 29.14 21.08 -32.51
N ALA A 614 28.26 20.21 -32.00
CA ALA A 614 28.06 18.86 -32.53
C ALA A 614 27.53 18.90 -33.97
N THR A 615 26.58 19.78 -34.25
CA THR A 615 26.02 19.97 -35.60
C THR A 615 27.07 20.55 -36.56
N ALA A 616 27.84 21.55 -36.11
CA ALA A 616 28.90 22.16 -36.90
C ALA A 616 30.05 21.19 -37.21
N LEU A 617 30.48 20.38 -36.23
CA LEU A 617 31.50 19.34 -36.44
C LEU A 617 30.98 18.17 -37.29
N GLY A 618 29.69 17.82 -37.16
CA GLY A 618 29.07 16.78 -37.97
C GLY A 618 28.94 17.14 -39.45
N GLN A 619 28.81 18.44 -39.77
CA GLN A 619 28.75 18.93 -41.15
C GLN A 619 30.12 19.33 -41.73
N ALA A 620 31.13 19.55 -40.89
CA ALA A 620 32.47 19.95 -41.34
C ALA A 620 33.26 18.76 -41.91
N LYS A 621 33.72 18.86 -43.16
CA LYS A 621 34.71 17.92 -43.73
C LYS A 621 36.11 18.30 -43.24
N ILE A 622 36.61 17.58 -42.25
CA ILE A 622 37.97 17.78 -41.72
C ILE A 622 38.92 16.78 -42.38
N GLU A 623 39.80 17.25 -43.26
CA GLU A 623 40.91 16.46 -43.81
C GLU A 623 42.13 16.60 -42.89
N ILE A 624 42.47 15.53 -42.17
CA ILE A 624 43.63 15.48 -41.29
C ILE A 624 44.82 14.92 -42.09
N VAL A 625 45.75 15.78 -42.50
CA VAL A 625 47.00 15.37 -43.16
C VAL A 625 48.07 15.13 -42.10
N GLY A 626 48.66 13.93 -42.11
CA GLY A 626 49.36 13.32 -40.97
C GLY A 626 50.53 14.09 -40.34
N GLY A 627 50.64 13.92 -39.02
CA GLY A 627 51.71 14.38 -38.12
C GLY A 627 51.25 14.20 -36.67
N GLU A 628 52.18 13.93 -35.74
CA GLU A 628 51.96 13.49 -34.34
C GLU A 628 50.79 14.17 -33.60
N GLY A 629 50.15 13.43 -32.67
CA GLY A 629 48.88 13.74 -31.97
C GLY A 629 48.75 15.06 -31.20
N ASP A 630 49.68 16.00 -31.39
CA ASP A 630 49.66 17.36 -30.89
C ASP A 630 48.53 18.22 -31.47
N PHE A 631 48.03 17.92 -32.68
CA PHE A 631 46.88 18.65 -33.24
C PHE A 631 45.59 18.33 -32.47
N PHE A 632 45.35 17.05 -32.15
CA PHE A 632 44.20 16.66 -31.33
C PHE A 632 44.29 17.26 -29.93
N ASN A 633 45.48 17.22 -29.32
CA ASN A 633 45.69 17.82 -27.99
C ASN A 633 45.57 19.35 -27.99
N SER A 634 46.05 20.03 -29.02
CA SER A 634 45.91 21.49 -29.15
C SER A 634 44.47 21.90 -29.47
N PHE A 635 43.77 21.14 -30.31
CA PHE A 635 42.35 21.32 -30.59
C PHE A 635 41.50 21.09 -29.33
N ALA A 636 41.72 19.99 -28.62
CA ALA A 636 41.05 19.68 -27.36
C ALA A 636 41.34 20.73 -26.26
N LYS A 637 42.59 21.21 -26.15
CA LYS A 637 42.93 22.31 -25.24
C LYS A 637 42.26 23.62 -25.63
N SER A 638 42.18 23.96 -26.92
CA SER A 638 41.52 25.18 -27.38
C SER A 638 40.01 25.19 -27.07
N LEU A 639 39.36 24.01 -27.15
CA LEU A 639 37.97 23.83 -26.73
C LEU A 639 37.79 23.90 -25.21
N SER A 640 38.76 23.44 -24.43
CA SER A 640 38.66 23.44 -22.96
C SER A 640 38.99 24.80 -22.32
N VAL A 641 39.86 25.59 -22.94
CA VAL A 641 40.33 26.89 -22.40
C VAL A 641 39.24 27.97 -22.45
N GLY A 642 38.23 27.84 -23.32
CA GLY A 642 37.06 28.74 -23.32
C GLY A 642 36.14 28.61 -22.09
N LYS A 643 36.28 27.55 -21.28
CA LYS A 643 35.36 27.26 -20.14
C LYS A 643 35.86 27.71 -18.77
N ALA A 644 37.12 28.08 -18.60
CA ALA A 644 37.70 28.23 -17.26
C ALA A 644 37.77 29.68 -16.72
N ILE A 645 37.63 30.71 -17.57
CA ILE A 645 38.01 32.08 -17.18
C ILE A 645 36.81 32.96 -16.74
N GLU A 646 35.57 32.65 -17.12
CA GLU A 646 34.42 33.52 -16.77
C GLU A 646 33.72 33.16 -15.44
N GLY A 647 33.81 31.90 -14.98
CA GLY A 647 33.00 31.42 -13.86
C GLY A 647 33.51 31.73 -12.45
N VAL A 648 34.77 32.14 -12.28
CA VAL A 648 35.41 32.15 -10.93
C VAL A 648 35.88 33.55 -10.50
N VAL A 649 35.94 34.53 -11.40
CA VAL A 649 36.54 35.85 -11.09
C VAL A 649 35.51 36.90 -10.65
N GLY A 650 34.21 36.67 -10.84
CA GLY A 650 33.19 37.71 -10.64
C GLY A 650 32.40 37.73 -9.32
N LYS A 651 32.26 36.60 -8.59
CA LYS A 651 31.08 36.46 -7.70
C LYS A 651 31.30 35.88 -6.29
N SER A 652 32.52 35.60 -5.85
CA SER A 652 32.74 35.23 -4.44
C SER A 652 33.07 36.47 -3.60
N PRO A 653 32.18 36.92 -2.68
CA PRO A 653 32.47 38.04 -1.78
C PRO A 653 33.66 37.75 -0.86
N VAL A 654 33.95 36.46 -0.57
CA VAL A 654 35.12 36.05 0.22
C VAL A 654 36.41 36.21 -0.58
N VAL A 655 36.39 35.92 -1.89
CA VAL A 655 37.56 36.12 -2.77
C VAL A 655 37.75 37.61 -3.06
N GLN A 656 36.69 38.41 -3.19
CA GLN A 656 36.80 39.86 -3.31
C GLN A 656 37.32 40.51 -2.02
N ASP A 657 36.90 40.06 -0.83
CA ASP A 657 37.42 40.59 0.45
C ASP A 657 38.87 40.16 0.70
N VAL A 658 39.25 38.93 0.33
CA VAL A 658 40.66 38.48 0.38
C VAL A 658 41.51 39.21 -0.65
N LEU A 659 41.00 39.42 -1.87
CA LEU A 659 41.69 40.16 -2.93
C LEU A 659 41.78 41.65 -2.60
N GLN A 660 40.73 42.25 -2.02
CA GLN A 660 40.75 43.63 -1.50
C GLN A 660 41.68 43.78 -0.31
N ARG A 661 41.77 42.81 0.61
CA ARG A 661 42.75 42.84 1.71
C ARG A 661 44.18 42.63 1.20
N LEU A 662 44.36 41.84 0.16
CA LEU A 662 45.66 41.63 -0.50
C LEU A 662 46.08 42.86 -1.33
N LEU A 663 45.13 43.54 -1.97
CA LEU A 663 45.34 44.80 -2.72
C LEU A 663 45.45 46.02 -1.78
N ALA A 664 44.71 46.06 -0.68
CA ALA A 664 44.78 47.11 0.34
C ALA A 664 46.06 47.02 1.20
N GLY A 665 46.79 45.90 1.13
CA GLY A 665 48.15 45.76 1.66
C GLY A 665 49.23 46.52 0.88
N LYS A 666 48.88 47.14 -0.26
CA LYS A 666 49.79 47.98 -1.07
C LYS A 666 49.03 49.16 -1.68
N ALA A 667 48.80 50.21 -0.88
CA ALA A 667 48.88 51.64 -1.28
C ALA A 667 48.03 52.51 -0.34
N THR A 668 48.66 53.03 0.71
CA THR A 668 48.23 54.26 1.38
C THR A 668 48.94 55.43 0.70
N THR A 669 48.24 56.19 -0.16
CA THR A 669 48.57 57.60 -0.41
C THR A 669 47.41 58.33 -1.10
N GLN A 670 46.77 59.26 -0.36
CA GLN A 670 46.17 60.54 -0.81
C GLN A 670 45.09 60.54 -1.92
N ALA A 671 44.07 61.40 -1.96
CA ALA A 671 43.56 62.47 -1.11
C ALA A 671 42.18 62.91 -1.67
N ASN A 672 41.36 63.49 -0.80
CA ASN A 672 40.36 64.55 -1.01
C ASN A 672 39.29 64.47 -2.13
N GLY A 673 38.05 64.74 -1.71
CA GLY A 673 37.13 65.61 -2.48
C GLY A 673 35.69 65.12 -2.63
N THR A 674 34.86 65.37 -1.62
CA THR A 674 33.41 65.64 -1.78
C THR A 674 33.20 67.01 -2.49
N PRO A 675 31.98 67.46 -2.87
CA PRO A 675 30.65 66.81 -2.99
C PRO A 675 29.81 67.26 -4.25
N VAL A 676 28.51 66.91 -4.26
CA VAL A 676 27.34 67.68 -4.77
C VAL A 676 26.69 67.32 -6.13
N ALA A 677 25.53 66.65 -6.01
CA ALA A 677 24.16 67.00 -6.44
C ALA A 677 23.72 67.32 -7.90
N ASN A 678 22.54 66.74 -8.18
CA ASN A 678 21.31 67.32 -8.75
C ASN A 678 21.07 67.43 -10.27
N GLY A 679 19.83 67.09 -10.63
CA GLY A 679 19.07 67.66 -11.75
C GLY A 679 18.78 66.66 -12.88
N SER A 680 17.65 65.95 -12.91
CA SER A 680 16.26 66.37 -13.19
C SER A 680 15.92 66.50 -14.68
N HIS A 681 14.79 65.88 -15.06
CA HIS A 681 13.92 66.19 -16.21
C HIS A 681 14.46 65.85 -17.62
N ALA A 682 13.66 65.49 -18.62
CA ALA A 682 12.25 65.13 -18.77
C ALA A 682 12.08 64.65 -20.23
N ALA A 683 11.20 63.67 -20.45
CA ALA A 683 10.02 63.74 -21.31
C ALA A 683 10.20 63.61 -22.83
N ALA A 684 9.47 62.63 -23.37
CA ALA A 684 8.58 62.66 -24.54
C ALA A 684 8.33 61.18 -24.88
N GLY A 685 7.14 60.60 -24.67
CA GLY A 685 5.92 60.88 -25.42
C GLY A 685 6.00 60.11 -26.76
N ASN A 686 5.03 59.35 -27.22
CA ASN A 686 3.61 59.25 -26.93
C ASN A 686 3.06 58.09 -27.80
N SER A 687 1.89 57.57 -27.40
CA SER A 687 0.83 56.93 -28.23
C SER A 687 1.20 55.70 -29.08
N GLY A 688 0.41 54.64 -29.09
CA GLY A 688 -0.93 54.42 -28.56
C GLY A 688 -1.53 53.18 -29.24
N ASP A 689 -2.39 52.49 -28.49
CA ASP A 689 -3.59 51.75 -28.90
C ASP A 689 -3.55 50.97 -30.24
N ILE A 690 -3.47 49.64 -30.17
CA ILE A 690 -4.60 48.69 -30.12
C ILE A 690 -4.09 47.34 -29.59
#